data_AF-A0A9P3K9Y4-F1
#
_entry.id   AF-A0A9P3K9Y4-F1
#
_cell.length_a   1.000
_cell.length_b   1.000
_cell.length_c   1.000
_cell.angle_alpha   90.00
_cell.angle_beta   90.00
_cell.angle_gamma   90.00
#
_symmetry.space_group_name_H-M   'P 1'
#
loop_
_entity.id
_entity.type
_entity.pdbx_description
1 polymer ?
#
loop_
_entity_poly.entity_id
_entity_poly.type
_entity_poly.pdbx_seq_one_letter_code
_entity_poly.pdbx_strand_id
1 'polypeptide(L)'
;MGAALSSMLATPTSLLTVAVLAAVAWVVVKILSQSKVPRIFVDTSYITEKQRESKTNRYIYFPRGEGSAGDRVQCYDPATLHYLGFSPALKPSDVKEHVARARQAQQQWAHSSFEQRRQFLRVLLRYVVENQDLICRVSARESGKVLVDAGFGEILTTCEKIAWLLSEGERWLKPEYRSVGRTMLHKTARVEFEPAGVIGAIVPWNYPFHNVLNPVLSAVFSGNAAVIKVSEHASWGAHYYLDIIRTALKAVGAPPELVHVVTGFGSTGSALVQSGVDRLIFVGSTAVGRKVLEASAVNLTPTVLELGGKDAFIVCDDADLTQVVPIALRAVFQCSGQNCIGAERFFVHAGIYEQFVGEVVSVARQMRLGYPLADELVEEGRDEMSGGEEVPLLQQQQQQKQQQQQQQQELQEGTGEGGANKGGKDRARIEGKGEGGGSDSGGGRAAEGEKRGGVGGDSGSTSAEGVADMGAICMPHHVQRLQRLVDDAVAQGAKVLVGGRIPLGSCEDLSCSPREGVSGGGAFGEAVSEARGEDPGSTGASAVAAGGEGPVAAAAAAALGLPLASSSSCRPSLGGQFYPPTILVNVRPAMRILHEEVFGPIMCIVKVESDDEAIAAANDCPFGLGCSVFSGDRRRATAIGSAVKCGMVALNDFGSTYMCQSLPFGGVKESGFGRFAGVEGLRGCCNEKAVVEDRFFSLIKTNIPPPLQYPLAPNAVPFQQALVRMFFAHTLLAQLSGLFHLLLELLRSPRRPPSQTFVAAGTAGSAAPQKTNERPHIE
;
A
#
# COMPACT_ATOMS: atom_id res chain seq x y z
N MET A 1 11.94 26.81 -55.78
CA MET A 1 11.01 26.08 -54.88
C MET A 1 11.69 25.45 -53.66
N GLY A 2 12.96 25.02 -53.72
CA GLY A 2 13.67 24.44 -52.54
C GLY A 2 14.04 25.44 -51.42
N ALA A 3 14.27 26.72 -51.73
CA ALA A 3 14.64 27.72 -50.72
C ALA A 3 13.47 28.24 -49.87
N ALA A 4 12.23 28.11 -50.36
CA ALA A 4 11.02 28.54 -49.66
C ALA A 4 10.51 27.51 -48.62
N LEU A 5 10.91 26.24 -48.75
CA LEU A 5 10.57 25.20 -47.77
C LEU A 5 11.54 25.15 -46.57
N SER A 6 12.80 25.58 -46.74
CA SER A 6 13.76 25.63 -45.62
C SER A 6 13.53 26.81 -44.67
N SER A 7 12.92 27.92 -45.12
CA SER A 7 12.67 29.08 -44.27
C SER A 7 11.38 28.98 -43.44
N MET A 8 10.44 28.10 -43.80
CA MET A 8 9.21 27.87 -43.01
C MET A 8 9.39 26.93 -41.81
N LEU A 9 10.45 26.12 -41.80
CA LEU A 9 10.75 25.16 -40.72
C LEU A 9 11.73 25.71 -39.65
N ALA A 10 12.14 26.97 -39.77
CA ALA A 10 13.19 27.57 -38.93
C ALA A 10 12.72 28.76 -38.08
N THR A 11 11.44 28.81 -37.70
CA THR A 11 10.94 29.77 -36.69
C THR A 11 10.55 29.02 -35.41
N PRO A 12 10.86 29.55 -34.21
CA PRO A 12 10.47 28.92 -32.93
C PRO A 12 8.96 28.65 -32.84
N THR A 13 8.16 29.43 -33.56
CA THR A 13 6.70 29.30 -33.66
C THR A 13 6.24 28.09 -34.47
N SER A 14 6.97 27.63 -35.50
CA SER A 14 6.57 26.44 -36.28
C SER A 14 6.87 25.13 -35.55
N LEU A 15 7.98 25.06 -34.82
CA LEU A 15 8.28 23.93 -33.92
C LEU A 15 7.29 23.82 -32.76
N LEU A 16 6.93 24.96 -32.14
CA LEU A 16 5.89 24.99 -31.10
C LEU A 16 4.53 24.55 -31.64
N THR A 17 4.16 24.99 -32.85
CA THR A 17 2.91 24.59 -33.50
C THR A 17 2.88 23.09 -33.82
N VAL A 18 3.98 22.52 -34.32
CA VAL A 18 4.09 21.07 -34.57
C VAL A 18 4.04 20.28 -33.25
N ALA A 19 4.72 20.76 -32.19
CA ALA A 19 4.68 20.14 -30.88
C ALA A 19 3.26 20.17 -30.27
N VAL A 20 2.55 21.30 -30.39
CA VAL A 20 1.16 21.43 -29.94
C VAL A 20 0.22 20.55 -30.75
N LEU A 21 0.35 20.50 -32.08
CA LEU A 21 -0.46 19.62 -32.93
C LEU A 21 -0.18 18.14 -32.65
N ALA A 22 1.07 17.76 -32.42
CA ALA A 22 1.44 16.41 -32.00
C ALA A 22 0.88 16.07 -30.61
N ALA A 23 0.91 17.01 -29.67
CA ALA A 23 0.31 16.85 -28.35
C ALA A 23 -1.21 16.72 -28.43
N VAL A 24 -1.88 17.56 -29.24
CA VAL A 24 -3.33 17.50 -29.47
C VAL A 24 -3.71 16.19 -30.17
N ALA A 25 -2.98 15.79 -31.21
CA ALA A 25 -3.20 14.51 -31.88
C ALA A 25 -2.98 13.33 -30.93
N TRP A 26 -1.96 13.38 -30.09
CA TRP A 26 -1.70 12.38 -29.05
C TRP A 26 -2.84 12.35 -28.01
N VAL A 27 -3.34 13.50 -27.56
CA VAL A 27 -4.49 13.61 -26.66
C VAL A 27 -5.75 13.06 -27.33
N VAL A 28 -6.01 13.39 -28.60
CA VAL A 28 -7.17 12.89 -29.35
C VAL A 28 -7.08 11.37 -29.54
N VAL A 29 -5.92 10.83 -29.92
CA VAL A 29 -5.69 9.39 -30.00
C VAL A 29 -5.88 8.73 -28.64
N LYS A 30 -5.39 9.36 -27.55
CA LYS A 30 -5.58 8.87 -26.19
C LYS A 30 -7.06 8.84 -25.80
N ILE A 31 -7.81 9.90 -26.06
CA ILE A 31 -9.26 10.00 -25.80
C ILE A 31 -10.02 8.94 -26.60
N LEU A 32 -9.77 8.83 -27.91
CA LEU A 32 -10.41 7.84 -28.78
C LEU A 32 -10.04 6.40 -28.42
N SER A 33 -8.82 6.17 -27.91
CA SER A 33 -8.40 4.85 -27.41
C SER A 33 -9.03 4.51 -26.06
N GLN A 34 -9.34 5.51 -25.22
CA GLN A 34 -10.05 5.32 -23.94
C GLN A 34 -11.53 4.95 -24.12
N SER A 35 -12.14 5.31 -25.27
CA SER A 35 -13.53 4.96 -25.59
C SER A 35 -13.80 3.44 -25.69
N LYS A 36 -12.77 2.60 -25.72
CA LYS A 36 -12.87 1.13 -25.79
C LYS A 36 -12.74 0.39 -24.44
N VAL A 37 -12.57 1.09 -23.32
CA VAL A 37 -12.45 0.46 -22.00
C VAL A 37 -13.86 0.25 -21.42
N PRO A 38 -14.33 -0.99 -21.19
CA PRO A 38 -15.67 -1.22 -20.66
C PRO A 38 -15.81 -0.63 -19.25
N ARG A 39 -16.98 -0.08 -18.96
CA ARG A 39 -17.38 0.23 -17.57
C ARG A 39 -17.84 -1.04 -16.91
N ILE A 40 -17.49 -1.19 -15.64
CA ILE A 40 -17.96 -2.27 -14.80
C ILE A 40 -18.83 -1.70 -13.68
N PHE A 41 -19.80 -2.48 -13.26
CA PHE A 41 -20.64 -2.18 -12.11
C PHE A 41 -20.36 -3.25 -11.04
N VAL A 42 -20.07 -2.80 -9.83
CA VAL A 42 -19.83 -3.64 -8.66
C VAL A 42 -20.96 -3.36 -7.69
N ASP A 43 -21.61 -4.41 -7.19
CA ASP A 43 -22.64 -4.27 -6.17
C ASP A 43 -22.00 -3.81 -4.86
N THR A 44 -22.47 -2.68 -4.33
CA THR A 44 -21.95 -2.07 -3.10
C THR A 44 -22.97 -2.11 -1.96
N SER A 45 -24.18 -2.63 -2.20
CA SER A 45 -25.31 -2.62 -1.25
C SER A 45 -24.94 -3.20 0.13
N TYR A 46 -24.15 -4.26 0.17
CA TYR A 46 -23.75 -4.90 1.43
C TYR A 46 -22.75 -4.09 2.27
N ILE A 47 -22.12 -3.07 1.69
CA ILE A 47 -21.22 -2.13 2.40
C ILE A 47 -21.93 -0.80 2.65
N THR A 48 -22.84 -0.38 1.77
CA THR A 48 -23.54 0.92 1.88
C THR A 48 -24.92 0.84 2.55
N GLU A 49 -25.70 -0.21 2.31
CA GLU A 49 -27.09 -0.38 2.80
C GLU A 49 -27.16 -1.19 4.11
N LYS A 50 -26.32 -2.21 4.31
CA LYS A 50 -26.20 -2.88 5.63
C LYS A 50 -25.73 -1.96 6.74
N GLN A 51 -25.06 -0.84 6.42
CA GLN A 51 -24.78 0.22 7.38
C GLN A 51 -26.08 0.87 7.90
N ARG A 52 -27.09 1.07 7.04
CA ARG A 52 -28.40 1.64 7.39
C ARG A 52 -29.34 0.66 8.07
N GLU A 53 -29.33 -0.62 7.69
CA GLU A 53 -30.18 -1.66 8.31
C GLU A 53 -29.64 -2.15 9.67
N SER A 54 -28.40 -1.83 10.03
CA SER A 54 -27.75 -2.24 11.29
C SER A 54 -28.31 -1.60 12.57
N LYS A 55 -29.45 -0.92 12.53
CA LYS A 55 -30.08 -0.32 13.73
C LYS A 55 -30.25 -1.32 14.90
N THR A 56 -30.28 -2.63 14.61
CA THR A 56 -30.40 -3.72 15.60
C THR A 56 -29.07 -4.36 16.05
N ASN A 57 -27.91 -3.97 15.51
CA ASN A 57 -26.59 -4.57 15.81
C ASN A 57 -25.52 -3.52 16.24
N ARG A 58 -25.96 -2.35 16.70
CA ARG A 58 -25.12 -1.23 17.17
C ARG A 58 -24.58 -1.48 18.58
N TYR A 59 -23.67 -2.42 18.76
CA TYR A 59 -22.91 -2.54 19.99
C TYR A 59 -21.45 -2.16 19.77
N ILE A 60 -20.87 -1.51 20.78
CA ILE A 60 -19.45 -1.22 20.84
C ILE A 60 -18.73 -2.56 21.01
N TYR A 61 -17.93 -2.93 20.01
CA TYR A 61 -17.13 -4.14 20.03
C TYR A 61 -15.75 -3.81 20.60
N PHE A 62 -15.49 -4.29 21.81
CA PHE A 62 -14.16 -4.25 22.40
C PHE A 62 -13.39 -5.51 21.99
N PRO A 63 -12.35 -5.40 21.14
CA PRO A 63 -11.59 -6.56 20.71
C PRO A 63 -10.84 -7.18 21.89
N ARG A 64 -11.19 -8.43 22.23
CA ARG A 64 -10.40 -9.25 23.16
C ARG A 64 -9.14 -9.72 22.43
N GLY A 65 -7.97 -9.53 23.03
CA GLY A 65 -6.67 -9.87 22.40
C GLY A 65 -6.55 -11.35 22.05
N GLU A 66 -5.81 -11.61 20.97
CA GLU A 66 -5.45 -12.91 20.36
C GLU A 66 -6.59 -13.90 20.04
N GLY A 67 -6.84 -14.06 18.73
CA GLY A 67 -7.21 -15.33 18.10
C GLY A 67 -8.29 -16.15 18.79
N SER A 68 -9.53 -15.66 18.84
CA SER A 68 -10.61 -16.59 19.17
C SER A 68 -10.64 -17.67 18.08
N ALA A 69 -10.45 -18.92 18.50
CA ALA A 69 -10.53 -20.14 17.70
C ALA A 69 -11.98 -20.39 17.22
N GLY A 70 -12.58 -19.37 16.61
CA GLY A 70 -13.92 -19.38 16.07
C GLY A 70 -13.87 -19.45 14.55
N ASP A 71 -14.97 -19.93 13.96
CA ASP A 71 -15.15 -19.98 12.51
C ASP A 71 -15.37 -18.58 11.87
N ARG A 72 -15.17 -17.48 12.61
CA ARG A 72 -15.51 -16.10 12.21
C ARG A 72 -14.47 -15.08 12.69
N VAL A 73 -14.06 -14.20 11.78
CA VAL A 73 -13.27 -12.98 12.04
C VAL A 73 -14.25 -11.83 12.29
N GLN A 74 -14.22 -11.25 13.49
CA GLN A 74 -15.05 -10.10 13.85
C GLN A 74 -14.43 -8.82 13.31
N CYS A 75 -15.19 -8.07 12.52
CA CYS A 75 -14.76 -6.80 11.93
C CYS A 75 -15.37 -5.63 12.69
N TYR A 76 -14.59 -4.59 12.93
CA TYR A 76 -15.04 -3.39 13.63
C TYR A 76 -14.28 -2.16 13.11
N ASP A 77 -14.85 -0.98 13.31
CA ASP A 77 -14.21 0.30 13.02
C ASP A 77 -13.28 0.69 14.18
N PRO A 78 -11.97 0.86 13.99
CA PRO A 78 -11.04 1.16 15.08
C PRO A 78 -11.20 2.57 15.68
N ALA A 79 -11.82 3.50 14.95
CA ALA A 79 -12.06 4.85 15.43
C ALA A 79 -13.29 4.92 16.34
N THR A 80 -14.36 4.21 16.00
CA THR A 80 -15.64 4.22 16.76
C THR A 80 -15.86 2.99 17.63
N LEU A 81 -15.09 1.92 17.40
CA LEU A 81 -15.31 0.57 17.94
C LEU A 81 -16.65 -0.06 17.53
N HIS A 82 -17.34 0.50 16.54
CA HIS A 82 -18.58 -0.07 16.03
C HIS A 82 -18.34 -1.40 15.32
N TYR A 83 -19.16 -2.40 15.63
CA TYR A 83 -19.14 -3.68 14.94
C TYR A 83 -19.62 -3.54 13.48
N LEU A 84 -18.83 -4.03 12.53
CA LEU A 84 -19.09 -3.93 11.08
C LEU A 84 -19.64 -5.22 10.47
N GLY A 85 -19.69 -6.30 11.25
CA GLY A 85 -20.03 -7.64 10.77
C GLY A 85 -18.86 -8.62 10.91
N PHE A 86 -18.93 -9.76 10.24
CA PHE A 86 -17.89 -10.78 10.30
C PHE A 86 -17.54 -11.32 8.92
N SER A 87 -16.31 -11.80 8.79
CA SER A 87 -15.84 -12.60 7.66
C SER A 87 -15.58 -14.05 8.11
N PRO A 88 -15.76 -15.06 7.25
CA PRO A 88 -15.50 -16.44 7.63
C PRO A 88 -14.00 -16.66 7.90
N ALA A 89 -13.65 -17.40 8.95
CA ALA A 89 -12.28 -17.84 9.17
C ALA A 89 -12.07 -19.17 8.43
N LEU A 90 -11.47 -19.11 7.24
CA LEU A 90 -11.35 -20.27 6.35
C LEU A 90 -10.40 -21.33 6.91
N LYS A 91 -10.83 -22.59 6.80
CA LYS A 91 -10.10 -23.77 7.27
C LYS A 91 -9.04 -24.19 6.24
N PRO A 92 -8.05 -25.01 6.63
CA PRO A 92 -7.03 -25.48 5.70
C PRO A 92 -7.58 -26.21 4.46
N SER A 93 -8.72 -26.91 4.58
CA SER A 93 -9.42 -27.54 3.45
C SER A 93 -9.89 -26.51 2.43
N ASP A 94 -10.48 -25.42 2.92
CA ASP A 94 -11.08 -24.37 2.09
C ASP A 94 -9.97 -23.62 1.34
N VAL A 95 -8.86 -23.33 2.03
CA VAL A 95 -7.69 -22.70 1.41
C VAL A 95 -7.12 -23.56 0.29
N LYS A 96 -7.01 -24.87 0.48
CA LYS A 96 -6.56 -25.80 -0.58
C LYS A 96 -7.51 -25.81 -1.77
N GLU A 97 -8.82 -25.75 -1.54
CA GLU A 97 -9.82 -25.67 -2.62
C GLU A 97 -9.69 -24.36 -3.41
N HIS A 98 -9.50 -23.23 -2.73
CA HIS A 98 -9.26 -21.94 -3.37
C HIS A 98 -7.99 -21.96 -4.23
N VAL A 99 -6.91 -22.56 -3.75
CA VAL A 99 -5.66 -22.70 -4.51
C VAL A 99 -5.84 -23.63 -5.72
N ALA A 100 -6.61 -24.71 -5.59
CA ALA A 100 -6.92 -25.61 -6.70
C ALA A 100 -7.72 -24.91 -7.81
N ARG A 101 -8.74 -24.13 -7.44
CA ARG A 101 -9.55 -23.33 -8.40
C ARG A 101 -8.70 -22.26 -9.09
N ALA A 102 -7.87 -21.55 -8.32
CA ALA A 102 -6.91 -20.58 -8.86
C ALA A 102 -5.97 -21.23 -9.88
N ARG A 103 -5.43 -22.42 -9.56
CA ARG A 103 -4.54 -23.17 -10.45
C ARG A 103 -5.23 -23.60 -11.75
N GLN A 104 -6.50 -24.02 -11.68
CA GLN A 104 -7.28 -24.36 -12.87
C GLN A 104 -7.49 -23.12 -13.77
N ALA A 105 -7.88 -21.99 -13.18
CA ALA A 105 -8.03 -20.73 -13.91
C ALA A 105 -6.71 -20.25 -14.53
N GLN A 106 -5.60 -20.46 -13.82
CA GLN A 106 -4.26 -20.08 -14.27
C GLN A 106 -3.84 -20.78 -15.56
N GLN A 107 -4.16 -22.07 -15.71
CA GLN A 107 -3.82 -22.83 -16.92
C GLN A 107 -4.41 -22.18 -18.19
N GLN A 108 -5.64 -21.66 -18.09
CA GLN A 108 -6.24 -20.89 -19.18
C GLN A 108 -5.56 -19.53 -19.34
N TRP A 109 -5.32 -18.82 -18.24
CA TRP A 109 -4.78 -17.46 -18.27
C TRP A 109 -3.31 -17.37 -18.70
N ALA A 110 -2.51 -18.42 -18.51
CA ALA A 110 -1.13 -18.51 -18.97
C ALA A 110 -0.99 -18.24 -20.47
N HIS A 111 -2.00 -18.61 -21.26
CA HIS A 111 -2.05 -18.43 -22.71
C HIS A 111 -2.69 -17.10 -23.16
N SER A 112 -3.09 -16.23 -22.23
CA SER A 112 -3.63 -14.91 -22.55
C SER A 112 -2.59 -14.01 -23.21
N SER A 113 -3.03 -13.11 -24.10
CA SER A 113 -2.17 -12.12 -24.75
C SER A 113 -1.90 -10.92 -23.85
N PHE A 114 -0.78 -10.21 -24.06
CA PHE A 114 -0.52 -8.95 -23.37
C PHE A 114 -1.61 -7.90 -23.62
N GLU A 115 -2.26 -7.91 -24.78
CA GLU A 115 -3.39 -7.03 -25.07
C GLU A 115 -4.54 -7.26 -24.08
N GLN A 116 -4.91 -8.53 -23.85
CA GLN A 116 -5.97 -8.90 -22.90
C GLN A 116 -5.58 -8.54 -21.46
N ARG A 117 -4.33 -8.83 -21.05
CA ARG A 117 -3.80 -8.50 -19.72
C ARG A 117 -3.78 -6.98 -19.47
N ARG A 118 -3.38 -6.20 -20.47
CA ARG A 118 -3.42 -4.72 -20.41
C ARG A 118 -4.85 -4.20 -20.36
N GLN A 119 -5.79 -4.84 -21.04
CA GLN A 119 -7.19 -4.43 -20.99
C GLN A 119 -7.78 -4.61 -19.59
N PHE A 120 -7.43 -5.70 -18.88
CA PHE A 120 -7.80 -5.88 -17.48
C PHE A 120 -7.34 -4.72 -16.61
N LEU A 121 -6.07 -4.33 -16.75
CA LEU A 121 -5.49 -3.19 -16.05
C LEU A 121 -6.17 -1.86 -16.38
N ARG A 122 -6.55 -1.62 -17.64
CA ARG A 122 -7.28 -0.39 -18.03
C ARG A 122 -8.66 -0.32 -17.39
N VAL A 123 -9.38 -1.45 -17.34
CA VAL A 123 -10.69 -1.54 -16.69
C VAL A 123 -10.58 -1.25 -15.21
N LEU A 124 -9.60 -1.85 -14.53
CA LEU A 124 -9.33 -1.56 -13.12
C LEU A 124 -8.97 -0.10 -12.89
N LEU A 125 -8.03 0.47 -13.67
CA LEU A 125 -7.63 1.86 -13.53
C LEU A 125 -8.82 2.81 -13.67
N ARG A 126 -9.68 2.56 -14.67
CA ARG A 126 -10.90 3.35 -14.87
C ARG A 126 -11.82 3.26 -13.65
N TYR A 127 -12.09 2.05 -13.16
CA TYR A 127 -12.97 1.85 -12.01
C TYR A 127 -12.42 2.54 -10.76
N VAL A 128 -11.13 2.36 -10.47
CA VAL A 128 -10.46 2.96 -9.30
C VAL A 128 -10.55 4.48 -9.34
N VAL A 129 -10.28 5.10 -10.49
CA VAL A 129 -10.37 6.57 -10.63
C VAL A 129 -11.81 7.06 -10.51
N GLU A 130 -12.78 6.38 -11.13
CA GLU A 130 -14.20 6.75 -11.09
C GLU A 130 -14.83 6.53 -9.69
N ASN A 131 -14.29 5.64 -8.85
CA ASN A 131 -14.87 5.22 -7.56
C ASN A 131 -13.93 5.43 -6.35
N GLN A 132 -12.89 6.27 -6.48
CA GLN A 132 -11.86 6.44 -5.46
C GLN A 132 -12.40 6.87 -4.09
N ASP A 133 -13.47 7.69 -4.05
CA ASP A 133 -14.08 8.14 -2.78
C ASP A 133 -14.59 6.95 -1.95
N LEU A 134 -15.38 6.07 -2.58
CA LEU A 134 -15.91 4.89 -1.90
C LEU A 134 -14.78 3.94 -1.45
N ILE A 135 -13.76 3.73 -2.30
CA ILE A 135 -12.61 2.89 -1.93
C ILE A 135 -11.89 3.47 -0.71
N CYS A 136 -11.67 4.80 -0.69
CA CYS A 136 -11.07 5.50 0.43
C CYS A 136 -11.91 5.38 1.70
N ARG A 137 -13.24 5.56 1.62
CA ARG A 137 -14.15 5.45 2.76
C ARG A 137 -14.16 4.04 3.35
N VAL A 138 -14.25 3.00 2.50
CA VAL A 138 -14.19 1.60 2.95
C VAL A 138 -12.87 1.31 3.66
N SER A 139 -11.75 1.70 3.07
CA SER A 139 -10.43 1.49 3.66
C SER A 139 -10.26 2.28 4.97
N ALA A 140 -10.66 3.55 5.00
CA ALA A 140 -10.64 4.41 6.18
C ALA A 140 -11.44 3.80 7.33
N ARG A 141 -12.61 3.23 7.04
CA ARG A 141 -13.50 2.63 8.05
C ARG A 141 -12.87 1.44 8.76
N GLU A 142 -12.15 0.56 8.06
CA GLU A 142 -11.57 -0.64 8.69
C GLU A 142 -10.15 -0.41 9.27
N SER A 143 -9.42 0.57 8.76
CA SER A 143 -8.03 0.83 9.17
C SER A 143 -7.86 2.05 10.09
N GLY A 144 -8.86 2.92 10.19
CA GLY A 144 -8.80 4.13 10.99
C GLY A 144 -8.01 5.28 10.37
N LYS A 145 -7.52 5.16 9.13
CA LYS A 145 -6.79 6.23 8.43
C LYS A 145 -7.72 7.33 7.93
N VAL A 146 -7.22 8.56 7.85
CA VAL A 146 -7.97 9.69 7.26
C VAL A 146 -8.09 9.55 5.73
N LEU A 147 -9.13 10.13 5.14
CA LEU A 147 -9.42 10.00 3.70
C LEU A 147 -8.26 10.47 2.79
N VAL A 148 -7.55 11.52 3.18
CA VAL A 148 -6.38 11.98 2.41
C VAL A 148 -5.24 10.96 2.41
N ASP A 149 -5.04 10.25 3.52
CA ASP A 149 -4.02 9.21 3.63
C ASP A 149 -4.44 7.95 2.89
N ALA A 150 -5.74 7.66 2.85
CA ALA A 150 -6.30 6.64 1.95
C ALA A 150 -6.07 7.01 0.48
N GLY A 151 -6.28 8.27 0.09
CA GLY A 151 -6.00 8.75 -1.26
C GLY A 151 -4.54 8.55 -1.68
N PHE A 152 -3.60 8.93 -0.81
CA PHE A 152 -2.17 8.74 -1.08
C PHE A 152 -1.76 7.26 -1.09
N GLY A 153 -2.15 6.48 -0.08
CA GLY A 153 -1.63 5.13 0.12
C GLY A 153 -2.42 4.01 -0.57
N GLU A 154 -3.71 4.20 -0.83
CA GLU A 154 -4.57 3.21 -1.50
C GLU A 154 -4.68 3.48 -3.00
N ILE A 155 -5.01 4.72 -3.36
CA ILE A 155 -5.42 5.06 -4.72
C ILE A 155 -4.20 5.40 -5.55
N LEU A 156 -3.38 6.36 -5.11
CA LEU A 156 -2.29 6.88 -5.91
C LEU A 156 -1.23 5.80 -6.20
N THR A 157 -0.82 5.05 -5.17
CA THR A 157 0.11 3.91 -5.29
C THR A 157 -0.40 2.82 -6.25
N THR A 158 -1.69 2.46 -6.16
CA THR A 158 -2.32 1.47 -7.04
C THR A 158 -2.39 1.96 -8.48
N CYS A 159 -2.78 3.23 -8.67
CA CYS A 159 -2.84 3.86 -9.99
C CYS A 159 -1.46 3.91 -10.64
N GLU A 160 -0.41 4.30 -9.90
CA GLU A 160 0.97 4.31 -10.41
C GLU A 160 1.45 2.92 -10.80
N LYS A 161 1.15 1.89 -9.99
CA LYS A 161 1.51 0.50 -10.32
C LYS A 161 0.86 0.07 -11.64
N ILE A 162 -0.44 0.36 -11.79
CA ILE A 162 -1.18 0.04 -13.01
C ILE A 162 -0.60 0.83 -14.20
N ALA A 163 -0.33 2.12 -14.03
CA ALA A 163 0.22 2.97 -15.07
C ALA A 163 1.58 2.45 -15.56
N TRP A 164 2.47 2.04 -14.65
CA TRP A 164 3.76 1.46 -14.98
C TRP A 164 3.63 0.10 -15.70
N LEU A 165 2.78 -0.80 -15.23
CA LEU A 165 2.55 -2.08 -15.92
C LEU A 165 1.99 -1.87 -17.34
N LEU A 166 1.11 -0.88 -17.51
CA LEU A 166 0.60 -0.46 -18.82
C LEU A 166 1.70 0.17 -19.69
N SER A 167 2.62 0.95 -19.15
CA SER A 167 3.67 1.57 -19.98
C SER A 167 4.77 0.58 -20.36
N GLU A 168 5.24 -0.23 -19.40
CA GLU A 168 6.50 -0.96 -19.51
C GLU A 168 6.40 -2.46 -19.26
N GLY A 169 5.34 -2.96 -18.61
CA GLY A 169 5.32 -4.35 -18.13
C GLY A 169 5.62 -5.40 -19.21
N GLU A 170 5.04 -5.23 -20.41
CA GLU A 170 5.28 -6.16 -21.53
C GLU A 170 6.74 -6.17 -21.98
N ARG A 171 7.41 -5.01 -21.98
CA ARG A 171 8.82 -4.90 -22.37
C ARG A 171 9.69 -5.79 -21.48
N TRP A 172 9.40 -5.81 -20.19
CA TRP A 172 10.21 -6.51 -19.19
C TRP A 172 9.97 -8.02 -19.12
N LEU A 173 8.87 -8.50 -19.71
CA LEU A 173 8.54 -9.92 -19.83
C LEU A 173 8.90 -10.51 -21.21
N LYS A 174 9.43 -9.72 -22.14
CA LYS A 174 9.97 -10.23 -23.40
C LYS A 174 11.28 -11.01 -23.19
N PRO A 175 11.60 -12.00 -24.05
CA PRO A 175 12.86 -12.72 -23.95
C PRO A 175 14.09 -11.79 -24.00
N GLU A 176 15.03 -12.02 -23.10
CA GLU A 176 16.26 -11.23 -22.98
C GLU A 176 17.45 -11.99 -23.57
N TYR A 177 18.02 -11.48 -24.65
CA TYR A 177 19.14 -12.13 -25.34
C TYR A 177 20.48 -11.89 -24.62
N ARG A 178 21.30 -12.94 -24.53
CA ARG A 178 22.58 -12.95 -23.83
C ARG A 178 23.74 -13.28 -24.78
N SER A 179 24.92 -12.81 -24.42
CA SER A 179 26.16 -13.18 -25.13
C SER A 179 26.47 -14.66 -24.91
N VAL A 180 26.80 -15.37 -25.99
CA VAL A 180 27.18 -16.79 -26.00
C VAL A 180 28.69 -17.00 -25.86
N GLY A 181 29.47 -15.92 -25.85
CA GLY A 181 30.93 -15.99 -25.86
C GLY A 181 31.51 -16.56 -27.17
N ARG A 182 32.84 -16.68 -27.22
CA ARG A 182 33.58 -17.07 -28.44
C ARG A 182 33.46 -18.57 -28.76
N THR A 183 33.37 -19.42 -27.74
CA THR A 183 33.27 -20.88 -27.88
C THR A 183 31.96 -21.33 -28.49
N MET A 184 30.88 -20.56 -28.28
CA MET A 184 29.53 -20.89 -28.71
C MET A 184 28.98 -19.89 -29.73
N LEU A 185 29.82 -19.28 -30.58
CA LEU A 185 29.37 -18.31 -31.61
C LEU A 185 28.31 -18.86 -32.57
N HIS A 186 28.27 -20.19 -32.74
CA HIS A 186 27.26 -20.91 -33.53
C HIS A 186 25.91 -21.03 -32.82
N LYS A 187 25.79 -20.52 -31.58
CA LYS A 187 24.56 -20.51 -30.78
C LYS A 187 23.96 -19.10 -30.66
N THR A 188 22.71 -19.09 -30.22
CA THR A 188 22.00 -17.92 -29.70
C THR A 188 21.48 -18.29 -28.31
N ALA A 189 21.63 -17.39 -27.33
CA ALA A 189 21.15 -17.58 -25.96
C ALA A 189 20.15 -16.49 -25.58
N ARG A 190 19.09 -16.88 -24.88
CA ARG A 190 18.09 -15.97 -24.33
C ARG A 190 17.54 -16.49 -23.00
N VAL A 191 16.99 -15.57 -22.21
CA VAL A 191 16.21 -15.87 -21.00
C VAL A 191 14.75 -15.58 -21.31
N GLU A 192 13.88 -16.56 -21.09
CA GLU A 192 12.42 -16.42 -21.19
C GLU A 192 11.80 -16.31 -19.80
N PHE A 193 10.72 -15.54 -19.67
CA PHE A 193 10.02 -15.32 -18.40
C PHE A 193 8.64 -15.97 -18.45
N GLU A 194 8.50 -17.15 -17.84
CA GLU A 194 7.24 -17.90 -17.83
C GLU A 194 6.48 -17.66 -16.52
N PRO A 195 5.14 -17.61 -16.52
CA PRO A 195 4.39 -17.51 -15.28
C PRO A 195 4.76 -18.67 -14.33
N ALA A 196 4.97 -18.35 -13.05
CA ALA A 196 5.29 -19.35 -12.03
C ALA A 196 4.12 -20.32 -11.76
N GLY A 197 2.87 -19.87 -11.91
CA GLY A 197 1.66 -20.61 -11.58
C GLY A 197 0.75 -19.81 -10.65
N VAL A 198 0.53 -20.29 -9.44
CA VAL A 198 -0.26 -19.63 -8.40
C VAL A 198 0.67 -18.87 -7.46
N ILE A 199 0.46 -17.57 -7.34
CA ILE A 199 1.11 -16.71 -6.35
C ILE A 199 0.24 -16.68 -5.08
N GLY A 200 0.77 -17.18 -3.97
CA GLY A 200 0.16 -16.96 -2.65
C GLY A 200 0.68 -15.65 -2.06
N ALA A 201 -0.21 -14.79 -1.54
CA ALA A 201 0.21 -13.60 -0.82
C ALA A 201 -0.49 -13.49 0.53
N ILE A 202 0.23 -13.02 1.55
CA ILE A 202 -0.32 -12.69 2.87
C ILE A 202 -0.03 -11.21 3.11
N VAL A 203 -1.07 -10.42 3.36
CA VAL A 203 -1.00 -8.95 3.26
C VAL A 203 -1.56 -8.26 4.51
N PRO A 204 -1.01 -7.10 4.92
CA PRO A 204 -1.34 -6.45 6.18
C PRO A 204 -2.53 -5.49 6.05
N TRP A 205 -2.93 -4.94 7.19
CA TRP A 205 -4.14 -4.14 7.40
C TRP A 205 -3.96 -2.63 7.17
N ASN A 206 -2.73 -2.15 7.03
CA ASN A 206 -2.47 -0.70 7.01
C ASN A 206 -2.97 -0.02 5.74
N TYR A 207 -2.82 -0.65 4.56
CA TYR A 207 -3.37 -0.15 3.30
C TYR A 207 -4.14 -1.25 2.55
N PRO A 208 -5.31 -1.71 3.06
CA PRO A 208 -5.88 -2.99 2.67
C PRO A 208 -6.27 -3.10 1.19
N PHE A 209 -6.72 -2.01 0.56
CA PHE A 209 -7.04 -2.04 -0.88
C PHE A 209 -5.75 -2.22 -1.71
N HIS A 210 -4.75 -1.36 -1.49
CA HIS A 210 -3.48 -1.45 -2.19
C HIS A 210 -2.76 -2.77 -1.92
N ASN A 211 -2.76 -3.23 -0.68
CA ASN A 211 -2.13 -4.46 -0.25
C ASN A 211 -2.75 -5.70 -0.91
N VAL A 212 -4.05 -5.69 -1.20
CA VAL A 212 -4.70 -6.75 -2.00
C VAL A 212 -4.33 -6.61 -3.49
N LEU A 213 -4.42 -5.41 -4.05
CA LEU A 213 -4.25 -5.20 -5.49
C LEU A 213 -2.81 -5.36 -5.95
N ASN A 214 -1.84 -4.84 -5.22
CA ASN A 214 -0.43 -4.83 -5.63
C ASN A 214 0.14 -6.21 -6.04
N PRO A 215 0.00 -7.29 -5.24
CA PRO A 215 0.41 -8.63 -5.68
C PRO A 215 -0.45 -9.15 -6.84
N VAL A 216 -1.76 -8.88 -6.85
CA VAL A 216 -2.67 -9.28 -7.94
C VAL A 216 -2.27 -8.66 -9.27
N LEU A 217 -1.92 -7.38 -9.29
CA LEU A 217 -1.55 -6.64 -10.50
C LEU A 217 -0.33 -7.27 -11.18
N SER A 218 0.73 -7.55 -10.42
CA SER A 218 1.95 -8.18 -10.95
C SER A 218 1.69 -9.64 -11.35
N ALA A 219 0.96 -10.41 -10.55
CA ALA A 219 0.64 -11.81 -10.81
C ALA A 219 -0.20 -11.97 -12.09
N VAL A 220 -1.34 -11.29 -12.18
CA VAL A 220 -2.26 -11.40 -13.33
C VAL A 220 -1.58 -10.89 -14.60
N PHE A 221 -0.81 -9.80 -14.54
CA PHE A 221 -0.10 -9.28 -15.71
C PHE A 221 0.99 -10.23 -16.23
N SER A 222 1.68 -10.93 -15.35
CA SER A 222 2.69 -11.94 -15.73
C SER A 222 2.09 -13.29 -16.17
N GLY A 223 0.77 -13.49 -16.02
CA GLY A 223 0.07 -14.70 -16.47
C GLY A 223 -0.16 -15.73 -15.35
N ASN A 224 -0.04 -15.30 -14.09
CA ASN A 224 -0.25 -16.11 -12.90
C ASN A 224 -1.69 -15.96 -12.36
N ALA A 225 -2.10 -16.90 -11.51
CA ALA A 225 -3.21 -16.72 -10.59
C ALA A 225 -2.73 -16.17 -9.25
N ALA A 226 -3.64 -15.64 -8.44
CA ALA A 226 -3.32 -15.09 -7.13
C ALA A 226 -4.32 -15.54 -6.05
N VAL A 227 -3.80 -15.97 -4.90
CA VAL A 227 -4.59 -16.25 -3.69
C VAL A 227 -4.07 -15.38 -2.56
N ILE A 228 -4.88 -14.43 -2.11
CA ILE A 228 -4.48 -13.37 -1.17
C ILE A 228 -5.13 -13.61 0.19
N LYS A 229 -4.34 -13.89 1.23
CA LYS A 229 -4.81 -13.87 2.62
C LYS A 229 -4.69 -12.46 3.17
N VAL A 230 -5.81 -11.86 3.51
CA VAL A 230 -5.85 -10.54 4.15
C VAL A 230 -5.68 -10.65 5.66
N SER A 231 -5.17 -9.60 6.29
CA SER A 231 -5.22 -9.45 7.75
C SER A 231 -6.65 -9.61 8.27
N GLU A 232 -6.80 -10.30 9.39
CA GLU A 232 -8.05 -10.39 10.14
C GLU A 232 -8.57 -9.00 10.56
N HIS A 233 -7.67 -8.03 10.69
CA HIS A 233 -8.01 -6.64 11.06
C HIS A 233 -8.46 -5.78 9.88
N ALA A 234 -8.38 -6.30 8.64
CA ALA A 234 -8.86 -5.62 7.44
C ALA A 234 -9.60 -6.63 6.52
N SER A 235 -10.47 -7.43 7.14
CA SER A 235 -11.23 -8.48 6.46
C SER A 235 -12.63 -8.03 6.04
N TRP A 236 -13.05 -6.80 6.38
CA TRP A 236 -14.39 -6.30 6.07
C TRP A 236 -14.51 -5.86 4.62
N GLY A 237 -13.57 -5.03 4.15
CA GLY A 237 -13.53 -4.56 2.75
C GLY A 237 -13.11 -5.64 1.74
N ALA A 238 -12.59 -6.77 2.21
CA ALA A 238 -11.96 -7.81 1.39
C ALA A 238 -12.84 -8.36 0.26
N HIS A 239 -14.14 -8.59 0.52
CA HIS A 239 -15.08 -9.09 -0.49
C HIS A 239 -15.35 -8.05 -1.58
N TYR A 240 -15.48 -6.78 -1.20
CA TYR A 240 -15.63 -5.68 -2.14
C TYR A 240 -14.43 -5.53 -3.06
N TYR A 241 -13.22 -5.61 -2.51
CA TYR A 241 -12.00 -5.57 -3.32
C TYR A 241 -11.92 -6.76 -4.29
N LEU A 242 -12.34 -7.95 -3.86
CA LEU A 242 -12.43 -9.13 -4.72
C LEU A 242 -13.47 -8.95 -5.83
N ASP A 243 -14.64 -8.37 -5.55
CA ASP A 243 -15.68 -8.14 -6.55
C ASP A 243 -15.24 -7.16 -7.63
N ILE A 244 -14.49 -6.11 -7.28
CA ILE A 244 -13.86 -5.20 -8.25
C ILE A 244 -12.96 -6.00 -9.21
N ILE A 245 -12.07 -6.82 -8.67
CA ILE A 245 -11.12 -7.62 -9.44
C ILE A 245 -11.85 -8.62 -10.35
N ARG A 246 -12.79 -9.38 -9.80
CA ARG A 246 -13.54 -10.41 -10.54
C ARG A 246 -14.41 -9.83 -11.63
N THR A 247 -15.01 -8.67 -11.39
CA THR A 247 -15.83 -7.99 -12.40
C THR A 247 -14.94 -7.43 -13.52
N ALA A 248 -13.76 -6.91 -13.20
CA ALA A 248 -12.78 -6.49 -14.20
C ALA A 248 -12.25 -7.69 -15.03
N LEU A 249 -11.99 -8.84 -14.40
CA LEU A 249 -11.59 -10.08 -15.09
C LEU A 249 -12.68 -10.55 -16.07
N LYS A 250 -13.94 -10.61 -15.60
CA LYS A 250 -15.10 -10.96 -16.44
C LYS A 250 -15.21 -10.03 -17.66
N ALA A 251 -15.01 -8.73 -17.48
CA ALA A 251 -15.13 -7.73 -18.53
C ALA A 251 -14.12 -7.92 -19.68
N VAL A 252 -13.03 -8.67 -19.46
CA VAL A 252 -12.03 -8.98 -20.49
C VAL A 252 -12.04 -10.45 -20.93
N GLY A 253 -13.05 -11.22 -20.52
CA GLY A 253 -13.15 -12.65 -20.82
C GLY A 253 -12.12 -13.52 -20.09
N ALA A 254 -11.57 -13.04 -18.98
CA ALA A 254 -10.68 -13.82 -18.11
C ALA A 254 -11.50 -14.69 -17.14
N PRO A 255 -10.95 -15.82 -16.67
CA PRO A 255 -11.58 -16.63 -15.63
C PRO A 255 -11.76 -15.82 -14.34
N PRO A 256 -12.98 -15.72 -13.76
CA PRO A 256 -13.20 -14.99 -12.52
C PRO A 256 -12.47 -15.60 -11.32
N GLU A 257 -12.27 -16.92 -11.34
CA GLU A 257 -11.55 -17.68 -10.31
C GLU A 257 -10.02 -17.55 -10.44
N LEU A 258 -9.50 -16.66 -11.30
CA LEU A 258 -8.07 -16.39 -11.38
C LEU A 258 -7.52 -15.74 -10.09
N VAL A 259 -8.38 -15.02 -9.38
CA VAL A 259 -8.04 -14.34 -8.13
C VAL A 259 -9.00 -14.74 -7.03
N HIS A 260 -8.43 -15.05 -5.88
CA HIS A 260 -9.15 -15.34 -4.64
C HIS A 260 -8.62 -14.47 -3.51
N VAL A 261 -9.52 -14.03 -2.64
CA VAL A 261 -9.19 -13.44 -1.35
C VAL A 261 -9.70 -14.40 -0.27
N VAL A 262 -8.84 -14.73 0.69
CA VAL A 262 -9.13 -15.64 1.80
C VAL A 262 -9.01 -14.89 3.13
N THR A 263 -9.95 -15.14 4.03
CA THR A 263 -10.03 -14.50 5.35
C THR A 263 -9.80 -15.52 6.46
N GLY A 264 -9.20 -15.08 7.56
CA GLY A 264 -8.91 -15.93 8.71
C GLY A 264 -7.67 -15.49 9.48
N PHE A 265 -7.27 -16.29 10.45
CA PHE A 265 -6.17 -15.99 11.36
C PHE A 265 -4.83 -16.57 10.87
N GLY A 266 -3.84 -16.65 11.75
CA GLY A 266 -2.51 -17.23 11.44
C GLY A 266 -2.57 -18.68 10.95
N SER A 267 -3.55 -19.48 11.39
CA SER A 267 -3.75 -20.85 10.90
C SER A 267 -4.14 -20.90 9.43
N THR A 268 -5.00 -20.00 8.97
CA THR A 268 -5.36 -19.83 7.55
C THR A 268 -4.16 -19.39 6.72
N GLY A 269 -3.35 -18.47 7.25
CA GLY A 269 -2.08 -18.07 6.61
C GLY A 269 -1.10 -19.23 6.48
N SER A 270 -0.94 -20.03 7.54
CA SER A 270 -0.11 -21.24 7.53
C SER A 270 -0.59 -22.26 6.50
N ALA A 271 -1.91 -22.44 6.39
CA ALA A 271 -2.50 -23.30 5.38
C ALA A 271 -2.20 -22.81 3.95
N LEU A 272 -2.21 -21.49 3.70
CA LEU A 272 -1.85 -20.94 2.39
C LEU A 272 -0.37 -21.19 2.06
N VAL A 273 0.54 -20.97 3.02
CA VAL A 273 1.97 -21.26 2.83
C VAL A 273 2.21 -22.73 2.48
N GLN A 274 1.47 -23.63 3.12
CA GLN A 274 1.58 -25.09 2.94
C GLN A 274 0.73 -25.65 1.79
N SER A 275 -0.04 -24.80 1.09
CA SER A 275 -1.02 -25.24 0.09
C SER A 275 -0.40 -25.69 -1.25
N GLY A 276 0.90 -25.52 -1.43
CA GLY A 276 1.59 -25.81 -2.69
C GLY A 276 1.41 -24.72 -3.75
N VAL A 277 1.36 -23.45 -3.34
CA VAL A 277 1.53 -22.31 -4.26
C VAL A 277 2.96 -22.28 -4.81
N ASP A 278 3.15 -21.71 -6.00
CA ASP A 278 4.42 -21.75 -6.72
C ASP A 278 5.37 -20.61 -6.31
N ARG A 279 4.84 -19.52 -5.77
CA ARG A 279 5.59 -18.41 -5.14
C ARG A 279 4.80 -17.84 -3.97
N LEU A 280 5.50 -17.30 -2.99
CA LEU A 280 4.93 -16.61 -1.83
C LEU A 280 5.38 -15.16 -1.75
N ILE A 281 4.46 -14.28 -1.39
CA ILE A 281 4.74 -12.90 -0.99
C ILE A 281 4.15 -12.70 0.41
N PHE A 282 4.99 -12.39 1.38
CA PHE A 282 4.53 -12.04 2.73
C PHE A 282 4.93 -10.61 3.04
N VAL A 283 3.93 -9.83 3.42
CA VAL A 283 4.10 -8.46 3.91
C VAL A 283 3.51 -8.39 5.32
N GLY A 284 4.32 -8.02 6.31
CA GLY A 284 3.90 -8.03 7.71
C GLY A 284 5.05 -7.85 8.69
N SER A 285 4.95 -8.40 9.89
CA SER A 285 5.99 -8.25 10.91
C SER A 285 7.12 -9.26 10.75
N THR A 286 8.32 -8.90 11.23
CA THR A 286 9.50 -9.78 11.22
C THR A 286 9.24 -11.11 11.94
N ALA A 287 8.53 -11.08 13.07
CA ALA A 287 8.22 -12.27 13.87
C ALA A 287 7.36 -13.30 13.09
N VAL A 288 6.36 -12.83 12.34
CA VAL A 288 5.53 -13.71 11.51
C VAL A 288 6.26 -14.09 10.22
N GLY A 289 7.07 -13.20 9.64
CA GLY A 289 7.88 -13.48 8.46
C GLY A 289 8.83 -14.66 8.64
N ARG A 290 9.47 -14.78 9.82
CA ARG A 290 10.30 -15.95 10.17
C ARG A 290 9.49 -17.25 10.15
N LYS A 291 8.30 -17.26 10.74
CA LYS A 291 7.39 -18.43 10.73
C LYS A 291 6.95 -18.80 9.32
N VAL A 292 6.67 -17.81 8.47
CA VAL A 292 6.30 -18.04 7.07
C VAL A 292 7.45 -18.66 6.29
N LEU A 293 8.68 -18.16 6.50
CA LEU A 293 9.87 -18.69 5.84
C LEU A 293 10.18 -20.14 6.26
N GLU A 294 10.07 -20.44 7.55
CA GLU A 294 10.22 -21.80 8.07
C GLU A 294 9.19 -22.75 7.44
N ALA A 295 7.93 -22.32 7.35
CA ALA A 295 6.86 -23.11 6.75
C ALA A 295 7.00 -23.27 5.23
N SER A 296 7.49 -22.25 4.52
CA SER A 296 7.67 -22.31 3.05
C SER A 296 8.85 -23.19 2.63
N ALA A 297 9.87 -23.30 3.49
CA ALA A 297 11.03 -24.16 3.25
C ALA A 297 10.67 -25.64 3.11
N VAL A 298 9.60 -26.11 3.76
CA VAL A 298 9.10 -27.50 3.66
C VAL A 298 8.78 -27.88 2.21
N ASN A 299 8.21 -26.94 1.44
CA ASN A 299 7.85 -27.15 0.05
C ASN A 299 8.87 -26.52 -0.93
N LEU A 300 9.96 -25.97 -0.42
CA LEU A 300 10.93 -25.15 -1.17
C LEU A 300 10.26 -24.01 -1.96
N THR A 301 9.15 -23.47 -1.44
CA THR A 301 8.39 -22.42 -2.13
C THR A 301 9.17 -21.10 -2.06
N PRO A 302 9.60 -20.54 -3.20
CA PRO A 302 10.33 -19.28 -3.20
C PRO A 302 9.46 -18.16 -2.61
N THR A 303 10.03 -17.41 -1.67
CA THR A 303 9.29 -16.46 -0.83
C THR A 303 9.92 -15.07 -0.92
N VAL A 304 9.11 -14.03 -1.08
CA VAL A 304 9.47 -12.63 -0.90
C VAL A 304 8.96 -12.19 0.48
N LEU A 305 9.82 -11.57 1.28
CA LEU A 305 9.51 -11.09 2.63
C LEU A 305 9.70 -9.58 2.73
N GLU A 306 8.66 -8.90 3.19
CA GLU A 306 8.63 -7.44 3.41
C GLU A 306 8.17 -7.19 4.84
N LEU A 307 9.13 -6.89 5.71
CA LEU A 307 8.98 -7.12 7.15
C LEU A 307 8.95 -5.84 7.98
N GLY A 308 8.67 -4.71 7.34
CA GLY A 308 8.67 -3.40 7.97
C GLY A 308 10.07 -2.80 8.13
N GLY A 309 10.14 -1.70 8.85
CA GLY A 309 11.32 -0.86 8.91
C GLY A 309 11.42 -0.02 10.17
N LYS A 310 12.59 0.56 10.35
CA LYS A 310 12.86 1.59 11.36
C LYS A 310 13.58 2.71 10.64
N ASP A 311 12.90 3.27 9.65
CA ASP A 311 13.54 4.04 8.60
C ASP A 311 14.15 5.33 9.15
N ALA A 312 15.34 5.64 8.62
CA ALA A 312 16.13 6.80 9.03
C ALA A 312 15.78 8.02 8.18
N PHE A 313 15.70 9.17 8.83
CA PHE A 313 15.45 10.47 8.22
C PHE A 313 16.57 11.41 8.64
N ILE A 314 17.51 11.68 7.73
CA ILE A 314 18.73 12.45 8.00
C ILE A 314 18.55 13.87 7.49
N VAL A 315 18.76 14.87 8.35
CA VAL A 315 18.67 16.29 8.00
C VAL A 315 20.01 16.96 8.24
N CYS A 316 20.69 17.30 7.15
CA CYS A 316 21.97 18.00 7.17
C CYS A 316 21.80 19.48 7.53
N ASP A 317 22.86 20.10 8.03
CA ASP A 317 22.90 21.51 8.43
C ASP A 317 22.67 22.51 7.28
N ASP A 318 22.85 22.09 6.03
CA ASP A 318 22.58 22.88 4.82
C ASP A 318 21.20 22.61 4.21
N ALA A 319 20.34 21.83 4.87
CA ALA A 319 19.01 21.49 4.36
C ALA A 319 18.02 22.67 4.51
N ASP A 320 17.11 22.80 3.54
CA ASP A 320 16.03 23.78 3.58
C ASP A 320 14.90 23.31 4.51
N LEU A 321 14.87 23.83 5.73
CA LEU A 321 13.85 23.45 6.72
C LEU A 321 12.41 23.78 6.29
N THR A 322 12.21 24.78 5.43
CA THR A 322 10.87 25.12 4.92
C THR A 322 10.30 24.00 4.05
N GLN A 323 11.17 23.28 3.36
CA GLN A 323 10.82 22.07 2.60
C GLN A 323 10.75 20.83 3.52
N VAL A 324 11.76 20.66 4.38
CA VAL A 324 11.97 19.42 5.14
C VAL A 324 10.88 19.20 6.19
N VAL A 325 10.46 20.24 6.93
CA VAL A 325 9.54 20.10 8.07
C VAL A 325 8.17 19.51 7.66
N PRO A 326 7.48 20.01 6.61
CA PRO A 326 6.24 19.39 6.14
C PRO A 326 6.42 17.93 5.71
N ILE A 327 7.55 17.60 5.08
CA ILE A 327 7.86 16.24 4.64
C ILE A 327 8.10 15.34 5.86
N ALA A 328 8.87 15.78 6.85
CA ALA A 328 9.14 15.05 8.08
C ALA A 328 7.85 14.70 8.85
N LEU A 329 6.91 15.65 8.93
CA LEU A 329 5.61 15.43 9.59
C LEU A 329 4.76 14.40 8.85
N ARG A 330 4.71 14.44 7.50
CA ARG A 330 4.06 13.41 6.70
C ARG A 330 4.75 12.05 6.86
N ALA A 331 6.09 12.04 6.90
CA ALA A 331 6.88 10.83 6.99
C ALA A 331 6.61 10.00 8.24
N VAL A 332 6.32 10.66 9.38
CA VAL A 332 6.05 9.99 10.66
C VAL A 332 4.56 9.87 11.00
N PHE A 333 3.72 10.84 10.63
CA PHE A 333 2.33 10.89 11.10
C PHE A 333 1.29 10.42 10.08
N GLN A 334 1.66 10.24 8.80
CA GLN A 334 0.74 9.66 7.82
C GLN A 334 0.24 8.30 8.26
N CYS A 335 -1.08 8.07 8.15
CA CYS A 335 -1.77 6.88 8.62
C CYS A 335 -1.53 6.60 10.12
N SER A 336 -1.40 7.66 10.91
CA SER A 336 -1.02 7.59 12.33
C SER A 336 0.29 6.83 12.56
N GLY A 337 1.25 6.97 11.63
CA GLY A 337 2.54 6.28 11.66
C GLY A 337 2.50 4.77 11.37
N GLN A 338 1.33 4.24 10.97
CA GLN A 338 1.15 2.82 10.63
C GLN A 338 1.58 2.56 9.16
N ASN A 339 2.79 2.96 8.81
CA ASN A 339 3.31 2.92 7.44
C ASN A 339 4.67 2.22 7.42
N CYS A 340 4.84 1.21 6.57
CA CYS A 340 6.08 0.42 6.51
C CYS A 340 7.30 1.26 6.16
N ILE A 341 7.15 2.24 5.26
CA ILE A 341 8.20 3.19 4.87
C ILE A 341 8.21 4.45 5.75
N GLY A 342 7.45 4.46 6.85
CA GLY A 342 7.36 5.61 7.75
C GLY A 342 8.69 5.91 8.41
N ALA A 343 9.04 7.18 8.49
CA ALA A 343 10.24 7.60 9.22
C ALA A 343 9.98 7.55 10.73
N GLU A 344 10.84 6.86 11.46
CA GLU A 344 10.74 6.75 12.92
C GLU A 344 11.97 7.31 13.64
N ARG A 345 13.13 7.38 12.96
CA ARG A 345 14.40 7.88 13.51
C ARG A 345 14.88 9.10 12.74
N PHE A 346 14.86 10.26 13.40
CA PHE A 346 15.25 11.53 12.81
C PHE A 346 16.63 11.93 13.31
N PHE A 347 17.63 11.91 12.44
CA PHE A 347 19.00 12.30 12.74
C PHE A 347 19.23 13.71 12.20
N VAL A 348 19.35 14.69 13.10
CA VAL A 348 19.38 16.11 12.73
C VAL A 348 20.69 16.73 13.17
N HIS A 349 21.37 17.39 12.24
CA HIS A 349 22.65 18.02 12.49
C HIS A 349 22.56 19.11 13.56
N ALA A 350 23.56 19.17 14.44
CA ALA A 350 23.59 20.04 15.62
C ALA A 350 23.34 21.52 15.30
N GLY A 351 23.85 22.01 14.16
CA GLY A 351 23.71 23.42 13.73
C GLY A 351 22.26 23.88 13.48
N ILE A 352 21.37 22.96 13.12
CA ILE A 352 19.95 23.26 12.81
C ILE A 352 18.97 22.57 13.77
N TYR A 353 19.46 21.78 14.73
CA TYR A 353 18.65 20.91 15.57
C TYR A 353 17.56 21.68 16.32
N GLU A 354 17.90 22.78 17.00
CA GLU A 354 16.93 23.52 17.82
C GLU A 354 15.84 24.16 16.94
N GLN A 355 16.22 24.63 15.74
CA GLN A 355 15.27 25.19 14.77
C GLN A 355 14.32 24.10 14.25
N PHE A 356 14.85 22.98 13.78
CA PHE A 356 14.04 21.85 13.30
C PHE A 356 13.05 21.36 14.37
N VAL A 357 13.53 21.12 15.60
CA VAL A 357 12.70 20.68 16.74
C VAL A 357 11.61 21.71 17.03
N GLY A 358 11.94 23.01 17.06
CA GLY A 358 10.97 24.08 17.30
C GLY A 358 9.84 24.09 16.26
N GLU A 359 10.20 23.96 14.98
CA GLU A 359 9.23 23.98 13.87
C GLU A 359 8.32 22.75 13.88
N VAL A 360 8.86 21.53 14.01
CA VAL A 360 8.02 20.31 14.06
C VAL A 360 7.11 20.28 15.29
N VAL A 361 7.60 20.74 16.45
CA VAL A 361 6.79 20.84 17.68
C VAL A 361 5.66 21.85 17.52
N SER A 362 5.94 22.99 16.88
CA SER A 362 4.93 24.03 16.63
C SER A 362 3.76 23.49 15.81
N VAL A 363 4.04 22.74 14.73
CA VAL A 363 3.00 22.16 13.88
C VAL A 363 2.32 20.97 14.55
N ALA A 364 3.07 20.05 15.17
CA ALA A 364 2.51 18.86 15.79
C ALA A 364 1.51 19.18 16.91
N ARG A 365 1.70 20.27 17.66
CA ARG A 365 0.74 20.74 18.68
C ARG A 365 -0.61 21.18 18.11
N GLN A 366 -0.64 21.58 16.85
CA GLN A 366 -1.85 22.06 16.17
C GLN A 366 -2.63 20.92 15.52
N MET A 367 -2.04 19.74 15.39
CA MET A 367 -2.68 18.60 14.74
C MET A 367 -3.94 18.13 15.47
N ARG A 368 -4.97 17.80 14.69
CA ARG A 368 -6.27 17.33 15.14
C ARG A 368 -6.35 15.82 15.02
N LEU A 369 -6.51 15.18 16.16
CA LEU A 369 -6.82 13.76 16.26
C LEU A 369 -8.35 13.60 16.24
N GLY A 370 -8.88 12.72 15.40
CA GLY A 370 -10.33 12.56 15.31
C GLY A 370 -10.77 11.42 14.39
N TYR A 371 -12.10 11.27 14.29
CA TYR A 371 -12.73 10.25 13.45
C TYR A 371 -12.46 10.53 11.96
N PRO A 372 -11.97 9.53 11.20
CA PRO A 372 -11.75 9.70 9.77
C PRO A 372 -12.99 10.03 8.93
N LEU A 373 -14.15 9.57 9.38
CA LEU A 373 -15.46 9.66 8.69
C LEU A 373 -16.45 10.45 9.57
N ALA A 374 -16.01 11.59 10.10
CA ALA A 374 -16.81 12.41 11.01
C ALA A 374 -18.06 12.99 10.34
N ASP A 375 -18.04 13.19 9.01
CA ASP A 375 -19.18 13.61 8.20
C ASP A 375 -20.35 12.63 8.31
N GLU A 376 -20.05 11.32 8.26
CA GLU A 376 -21.05 10.26 8.37
C GLU A 376 -21.65 10.19 9.79
N LEU A 377 -20.87 10.51 10.83
CA LEU A 377 -21.37 10.57 12.22
C LEU A 377 -22.35 11.75 12.44
N VAL A 378 -22.14 12.88 11.75
CA VAL A 378 -22.99 14.08 11.86
C VAL A 378 -24.31 13.89 11.13
N GLU A 379 -24.32 13.20 9.98
CA GLU A 379 -25.56 12.80 9.30
C GLU A 379 -26.38 11.85 10.17
N GLU A 380 -25.73 10.88 10.82
CA GLU A 380 -26.38 9.94 11.75
C GLU A 380 -27.02 10.64 12.97
N GLY A 381 -26.37 11.66 13.54
CA GLY A 381 -26.91 12.43 14.67
C GLY A 381 -28.11 13.32 14.32
N ARG A 382 -28.24 13.75 13.06
CA ARG A 382 -29.43 14.48 12.58
C ARG A 382 -30.62 13.54 12.32
N ASP A 383 -30.35 12.31 11.89
CA ASP A 383 -31.38 11.29 11.68
C ASP A 383 -31.93 10.75 13.02
N GLU A 384 -31.13 10.70 14.09
CA GLU A 384 -31.62 10.31 15.44
C GLU A 384 -32.50 11.39 16.09
N MET A 385 -32.25 12.68 15.82
CA MET A 385 -33.14 13.77 16.24
C MET A 385 -34.44 13.86 15.43
N SER A 386 -34.52 13.20 14.27
CA SER A 386 -35.76 13.12 13.47
C SER A 386 -36.52 11.79 13.64
N GLY A 387 -35.95 10.84 14.40
CA GLY A 387 -36.54 9.52 14.69
C GLY A 387 -37.21 9.39 16.06
N GLY A 388 -37.16 10.41 16.91
CA GLY A 388 -38.02 10.50 18.09
C GLY A 388 -39.43 10.92 17.68
N GLU A 389 -40.46 10.22 18.17
CA GLU A 389 -41.86 10.55 17.93
C GLU A 389 -42.16 12.03 18.25
N GLU A 390 -42.08 12.90 17.25
CA GLU A 390 -42.50 14.29 17.34
C GLU A 390 -43.80 14.51 16.55
N VAL A 391 -44.84 13.72 16.86
CA VAL A 391 -46.24 14.10 16.59
C VAL A 391 -47.10 13.51 17.73
N PRO A 392 -47.65 14.35 18.64
CA PRO A 392 -48.84 15.12 18.26
C PRO A 392 -48.94 16.51 18.91
N LEU A 393 -47.89 17.35 18.88
CA LEU A 393 -48.01 18.76 19.28
C LEU A 393 -48.20 19.69 18.07
N LEU A 394 -47.54 19.44 16.94
CA LEU A 394 -47.74 20.22 15.71
C LEU A 394 -49.07 19.94 15.03
N GLN A 395 -49.57 18.70 15.05
CA GLN A 395 -50.88 18.35 14.48
C GLN A 395 -52.03 18.90 15.35
N GLN A 396 -51.84 18.94 16.67
CA GLN A 396 -52.79 19.54 17.60
C GLN A 396 -52.78 21.08 17.52
N GLN A 397 -51.61 21.71 17.32
CA GLN A 397 -51.51 23.15 17.07
C GLN A 397 -52.05 23.56 15.69
N GLN A 398 -51.92 22.71 14.66
CA GLN A 398 -52.52 22.96 13.35
C GLN A 398 -54.05 22.80 13.37
N GLN A 399 -54.58 21.80 14.09
CA GLN A 399 -56.03 21.68 14.31
C GLN A 399 -56.60 22.84 15.13
N GLN A 400 -55.88 23.31 16.17
CA GLN A 400 -56.29 24.49 16.95
C GLN A 400 -56.24 25.78 16.12
N LYS A 401 -55.24 25.95 15.24
CA LYS A 401 -55.18 27.10 14.32
C LYS A 401 -56.29 27.06 13.26
N GLN A 402 -56.64 25.88 12.73
CA GLN A 402 -57.76 25.75 11.80
C GLN A 402 -59.12 26.02 12.47
N GLN A 403 -59.32 25.55 13.71
CA GLN A 403 -60.53 25.87 14.47
C GLN A 403 -60.62 27.36 14.83
N GLN A 404 -59.51 28.03 15.17
CA GLN A 404 -59.49 29.47 15.41
C GLN A 404 -59.73 30.29 14.13
N GLN A 405 -59.25 29.84 12.97
CA GLN A 405 -59.50 30.51 11.69
C GLN A 405 -60.95 30.32 11.21
N GLN A 406 -61.56 29.16 11.42
CA GLN A 406 -62.99 28.94 11.15
C GLN A 406 -63.88 29.79 12.06
N GLN A 407 -63.55 29.89 13.37
CA GLN A 407 -64.28 30.79 14.27
C GLN A 407 -64.11 32.27 13.89
N GLN A 408 -62.94 32.70 13.40
CA GLN A 408 -62.73 34.07 12.94
C GLN A 408 -63.42 34.41 11.61
N GLN A 409 -63.60 33.44 10.71
CA GLN A 409 -64.36 33.62 9.47
C GLN A 409 -65.87 33.67 9.74
N GLU A 410 -66.39 32.83 10.65
CA GLU A 410 -67.79 32.88 11.08
C GLU A 410 -68.12 34.18 11.86
N LEU A 411 -67.13 34.80 12.51
CA LEU A 411 -67.24 36.11 13.17
C LEU A 411 -67.10 37.31 12.20
N GLN A 412 -66.59 37.12 10.98
CA GLN A 412 -66.45 38.19 9.97
C GLN A 412 -67.52 38.16 8.87
N GLU A 413 -68.21 37.04 8.65
CA GLU A 413 -69.36 36.95 7.75
C GLU A 413 -70.70 37.34 8.42
N GLY A 414 -70.67 37.70 9.72
CA GLY A 414 -71.84 38.09 10.51
C GLY A 414 -72.11 39.60 10.62
N THR A 415 -71.37 40.47 9.93
CA THR A 415 -71.60 41.93 9.99
C THR A 415 -71.37 42.63 8.66
N GLY A 416 -72.43 43.16 8.06
CA GLY A 416 -72.32 44.36 7.21
C GLY A 416 -72.87 44.24 5.80
N GLU A 417 -74.20 44.22 5.69
CA GLU A 417 -74.92 44.66 4.49
C GLU A 417 -74.59 46.12 4.12
N GLY A 418 -74.58 46.40 2.81
CA GLY A 418 -75.16 47.63 2.24
C GLY A 418 -74.20 48.75 1.82
N GLY A 419 -74.32 49.19 0.56
CA GLY A 419 -73.98 50.57 0.17
C GLY A 419 -73.37 50.75 -1.22
N ALA A 420 -74.12 51.38 -2.12
CA ALA A 420 -73.83 51.51 -3.55
C ALA A 420 -73.04 52.78 -3.96
N ASN A 421 -72.16 52.58 -4.95
CA ASN A 421 -72.00 53.29 -6.25
C ASN A 421 -72.05 54.85 -6.37
N LYS A 422 -71.03 55.41 -7.05
CA LYS A 422 -70.96 56.56 -8.02
C LYS A 422 -69.57 57.21 -7.88
N GLY A 423 -68.81 57.65 -8.90
CA GLY A 423 -68.96 57.80 -10.35
C GLY A 423 -67.96 58.87 -10.85
N GLY A 424 -67.52 58.79 -12.13
CA GLY A 424 -66.87 59.87 -12.92
C GLY A 424 -65.33 59.84 -12.93
N LYS A 425 -64.61 59.59 -14.04
CA LYS A 425 -64.44 60.21 -15.39
C LYS A 425 -63.45 61.38 -15.47
N ASP A 426 -62.75 61.41 -16.62
CA ASP A 426 -61.92 62.45 -17.25
C ASP A 426 -60.41 62.48 -16.87
N ARG A 427 -59.43 62.69 -17.78
CA ARG A 427 -59.39 62.89 -19.25
C ARG A 427 -57.91 62.86 -19.75
N ALA A 428 -57.72 62.24 -20.92
CA ALA A 428 -56.95 62.66 -22.13
C ALA A 428 -55.51 63.26 -22.01
N ARG A 429 -54.46 62.75 -22.69
CA ARG A 429 -54.12 62.70 -24.14
C ARG A 429 -53.99 64.07 -24.84
N ILE A 430 -52.85 64.30 -25.52
CA ILE A 430 -52.66 64.92 -26.88
C ILE A 430 -51.14 64.78 -27.22
N GLU A 431 -50.74 63.98 -28.23
CA GLU A 431 -50.26 64.32 -29.60
C GLU A 431 -48.87 64.99 -29.67
N GLY A 432 -47.96 64.73 -30.63
CA GLY A 432 -47.99 63.88 -31.82
C GLY A 432 -46.67 63.93 -32.62
N LYS A 433 -46.60 63.03 -33.63
CA LYS A 433 -45.89 63.04 -34.93
C LYS A 433 -44.40 63.43 -35.08
N GLY A 434 -43.68 62.60 -35.85
CA GLY A 434 -42.50 62.98 -36.64
C GLY A 434 -41.73 61.76 -37.20
N GLU A 435 -41.75 61.59 -38.52
CA GLU A 435 -41.10 60.52 -39.31
C GLU A 435 -39.59 60.78 -39.55
N GLY A 436 -38.86 59.72 -39.95
CA GLY A 436 -37.81 59.86 -40.98
C GLY A 436 -36.37 59.45 -40.62
N GLY A 437 -36.06 58.16 -40.87
CA GLY A 437 -34.87 57.62 -41.55
C GLY A 437 -33.44 58.16 -41.36
N GLY A 438 -32.50 57.23 -41.11
CA GLY A 438 -31.26 57.16 -41.91
C GLY A 438 -29.92 57.24 -41.19
N SER A 439 -29.21 56.11 -41.24
CA SER A 439 -27.74 55.93 -41.27
C SER A 439 -26.85 56.30 -40.07
N ASP A 440 -26.42 55.21 -39.43
CA ASP A 440 -25.02 54.75 -39.39
C ASP A 440 -24.02 55.38 -38.42
N SER A 441 -23.12 54.52 -37.97
CA SER A 441 -22.78 54.32 -36.57
C SER A 441 -21.34 54.76 -36.28
N GLY A 442 -21.19 55.63 -35.29
CA GLY A 442 -19.90 56.14 -34.83
C GLY A 442 -19.88 56.35 -33.31
N GLY A 443 -19.16 55.46 -32.61
CA GLY A 443 -18.26 55.77 -31.49
C GLY A 443 -18.82 56.26 -30.14
N GLY A 444 -18.66 55.41 -29.12
CA GLY A 444 -18.12 55.87 -27.83
C GLY A 444 -19.07 55.98 -26.63
N ARG A 445 -18.92 55.00 -25.72
CA ARG A 445 -18.97 55.08 -24.23
C ARG A 445 -20.10 55.88 -23.55
N ALA A 446 -20.97 55.17 -22.85
CA ALA A 446 -21.06 55.10 -21.37
C ALA A 446 -22.47 54.72 -20.90
N ALA A 447 -22.52 53.97 -19.79
CA ALA A 447 -23.60 53.88 -18.79
C ALA A 447 -25.01 53.44 -19.21
N GLU A 448 -25.40 52.24 -18.75
CA GLU A 448 -26.65 51.89 -18.01
C GLU A 448 -26.69 50.35 -17.95
N GLY A 449 -26.79 49.65 -16.81
CA GLY A 449 -27.31 50.05 -15.52
C GLY A 449 -28.75 49.59 -15.36
N GLU A 450 -29.01 48.27 -15.35
CA GLU A 450 -30.31 47.77 -14.89
C GLU A 450 -30.20 46.55 -13.98
N LYS A 451 -30.93 46.69 -12.87
CA LYS A 451 -30.89 45.94 -11.63
C LYS A 451 -31.71 44.66 -11.73
N ARG A 452 -31.19 43.55 -11.20
CA ARG A 452 -32.03 42.51 -10.57
C ARG A 452 -31.33 41.92 -9.34
N GLY A 453 -32.00 42.09 -8.20
CA GLY A 453 -32.00 41.17 -7.05
C GLY A 453 -30.71 41.07 -6.24
N GLY A 454 -30.61 41.84 -5.16
CA GLY A 454 -29.60 41.62 -4.13
C GLY A 454 -29.78 40.26 -3.45
N VAL A 455 -28.71 39.47 -3.44
CA VAL A 455 -28.51 38.40 -2.47
C VAL A 455 -27.51 38.97 -1.46
N GLY A 456 -27.99 39.14 -0.23
CA GLY A 456 -27.16 39.59 0.88
C GLY A 456 -25.97 38.65 1.03
N GLY A 457 -24.79 39.25 1.22
CA GLY A 457 -23.62 38.52 1.66
C GLY A 457 -23.90 37.96 3.04
N ASP A 458 -24.06 36.64 3.10
CA ASP A 458 -23.84 35.90 4.33
C ASP A 458 -22.37 35.51 4.33
N SER A 459 -21.55 36.33 4.99
CA SER A 459 -20.21 35.96 5.41
C SER A 459 -20.33 34.93 6.54
N GLY A 460 -20.81 33.75 6.20
CA GLY A 460 -20.79 32.58 7.07
C GLY A 460 -19.38 32.00 7.06
N SER A 461 -18.62 32.28 8.11
CA SER A 461 -17.44 31.50 8.46
C SER A 461 -17.87 30.03 8.59
N THR A 462 -17.54 29.20 7.61
CA THR A 462 -17.56 27.75 7.78
C THR A 462 -16.51 27.42 8.84
N SER A 463 -16.96 27.14 10.06
CA SER A 463 -16.10 26.61 11.11
C SER A 463 -15.46 25.32 10.60
N ALA A 464 -14.16 25.18 10.78
CA ALA A 464 -13.37 23.99 10.46
C ALA A 464 -13.67 22.82 11.43
N GLU A 465 -14.95 22.62 11.76
CA GLU A 465 -15.45 21.58 12.65
C GLU A 465 -15.68 20.31 11.83
N GLY A 466 -14.71 19.39 11.85
CA GLY A 466 -14.88 18.05 11.27
C GLY A 466 -13.64 17.45 10.59
N VAL A 467 -12.57 18.22 10.35
CA VAL A 467 -11.37 17.70 9.68
C VAL A 467 -10.36 17.15 10.70
N ALA A 468 -10.15 15.83 10.67
CA ALA A 468 -9.06 15.17 11.40
C ALA A 468 -7.78 15.15 10.54
N ASP A 469 -6.64 15.51 11.14
CA ASP A 469 -5.32 15.41 10.50
C ASP A 469 -4.70 14.02 10.72
N MET A 470 -5.13 13.31 11.77
CA MET A 470 -4.67 11.98 12.12
C MET A 470 -5.84 11.15 12.67
N GLY A 471 -5.87 9.87 12.30
CA GLY A 471 -6.95 8.95 12.63
C GLY A 471 -6.59 7.95 13.73
N ALA A 472 -7.31 6.85 13.79
CA ALA A 472 -7.15 5.81 14.81
C ALA A 472 -6.06 4.78 14.46
N ILE A 473 -5.55 4.12 15.49
CA ILE A 473 -4.70 2.93 15.40
C ILE A 473 -5.60 1.72 15.14
N CYS A 474 -5.30 0.95 14.10
CA CYS A 474 -6.15 -0.16 13.65
C CYS A 474 -6.13 -1.33 14.64
N MET A 475 -4.93 -1.75 15.05
CA MET A 475 -4.71 -2.99 15.80
C MET A 475 -5.17 -2.89 17.25
N PRO A 476 -5.90 -3.91 17.76
CA PRO A 476 -6.16 -4.06 19.19
C PRO A 476 -4.88 -3.98 20.01
N HIS A 477 -4.95 -3.34 21.17
CA HIS A 477 -3.86 -3.26 22.17
C HIS A 477 -2.57 -2.55 21.70
N HIS A 478 -2.52 -2.06 20.46
CA HIS A 478 -1.33 -1.41 19.92
C HIS A 478 -1.11 -0.05 20.58
N VAL A 479 -2.17 0.70 20.88
CA VAL A 479 -2.09 1.95 21.66
C VAL A 479 -1.36 1.73 23.01
N GLN A 480 -1.64 0.63 23.70
CA GLN A 480 -0.97 0.25 24.95
C GLN A 480 0.49 -0.18 24.72
N ARG A 481 0.81 -0.83 23.59
CA ARG A 481 2.19 -1.09 23.18
C ARG A 481 2.96 0.22 22.95
N LEU A 482 2.37 1.19 22.25
CA LEU A 482 2.97 2.51 22.03
C LEU A 482 3.26 3.20 23.36
N GLN A 483 2.28 3.21 24.27
CA GLN A 483 2.44 3.82 25.59
C GLN A 483 3.60 3.20 26.38
N ARG A 484 3.71 1.87 26.40
CA ARG A 484 4.84 1.17 27.06
C ARG A 484 6.20 1.54 26.48
N LEU A 485 6.30 1.69 25.15
CA LEU A 485 7.57 2.09 24.50
C LEU A 485 7.94 3.53 24.86
N VAL A 486 6.97 4.45 24.92
CA VAL A 486 7.20 5.83 25.36
C VAL A 486 7.60 5.88 26.82
N ASP A 487 6.91 5.14 27.69
CA ASP A 487 7.21 5.10 29.12
C ASP A 487 8.61 4.54 29.41
N ASP A 488 9.01 3.48 28.71
CA ASP A 488 10.36 2.92 28.77
C ASP A 488 11.41 3.95 28.34
N ALA A 489 11.18 4.66 27.23
CA ALA A 489 12.10 5.70 26.75
C ALA A 489 12.23 6.85 27.76
N VAL A 490 11.11 7.31 28.33
CA VAL A 490 11.08 8.38 29.34
C VAL A 490 11.77 7.95 30.64
N ALA A 491 11.55 6.71 31.09
CA ALA A 491 12.24 6.14 32.25
C ALA A 491 13.77 6.09 32.05
N GLN A 492 14.22 5.95 30.79
CA GLN A 492 15.63 6.01 30.41
C GLN A 492 16.13 7.43 30.09
N GLY A 493 15.34 8.48 30.33
CA GLY A 493 15.75 9.88 30.22
C GLY A 493 15.39 10.59 28.91
N ALA A 494 14.61 9.96 28.02
CA ALA A 494 14.01 10.67 26.89
C ALA A 494 13.00 11.72 27.38
N LYS A 495 12.83 12.81 26.62
CA LYS A 495 11.91 13.89 26.94
C LYS A 495 10.79 13.97 25.90
N VAL A 496 9.55 13.98 26.37
CA VAL A 496 8.36 14.22 25.54
C VAL A 496 8.18 15.73 25.33
N LEU A 497 8.09 16.19 24.08
CA LEU A 497 7.80 17.60 23.75
C LEU A 497 6.35 17.85 23.32
N VAL A 498 5.72 16.83 22.75
CA VAL A 498 4.31 16.79 22.28
C VAL A 498 3.78 15.38 22.51
N GLY A 499 2.49 15.25 22.88
CA GLY A 499 1.81 13.96 22.99
C GLY A 499 2.31 13.09 24.15
N GLY A 500 2.54 11.79 23.88
CA GLY A 500 3.14 10.82 24.80
C GLY A 500 2.20 10.19 25.82
N ARG A 501 0.89 10.49 25.75
CA ARG A 501 -0.14 9.91 26.62
C ARG A 501 -1.38 9.52 25.84
N ILE A 502 -1.94 8.36 26.16
CA ILE A 502 -3.26 7.93 25.69
C ILE A 502 -4.32 8.99 26.10
N PRO A 503 -5.19 9.46 25.19
CA PRO A 503 -6.23 10.43 25.51
C PRO A 503 -7.24 9.91 26.55
N LEU A 504 -7.73 10.79 27.44
CA LEU A 504 -8.75 10.42 28.43
C LEU A 504 -10.03 9.89 27.74
N GLY A 505 -10.54 8.75 28.21
CA GLY A 505 -11.70 8.04 27.66
C GLY A 505 -11.45 7.28 26.35
N SER A 506 -10.18 7.13 25.92
CA SER A 506 -9.82 6.11 24.94
C SER A 506 -9.40 4.82 25.67
N CYS A 507 -10.10 3.72 25.36
CA CYS A 507 -9.87 2.37 25.89
C CYS A 507 -9.53 2.34 27.40
N GLU A 508 -10.54 2.56 28.26
CA GLU A 508 -10.39 2.43 29.71
C GLU A 508 -9.89 1.03 30.13
N ASP A 509 -9.11 1.01 31.20
CA ASP A 509 -8.32 -0.10 31.74
C ASP A 509 -8.98 -1.49 31.65
N LEU A 510 -8.34 -2.38 30.89
CA LEU A 510 -8.64 -3.81 30.77
C LEU A 510 -8.30 -4.63 32.03
N SER A 511 -8.22 -4.02 33.22
CA SER A 511 -7.89 -4.70 34.48
C SER A 511 -9.06 -4.84 35.46
N CYS A 512 -10.30 -4.53 35.07
CA CYS A 512 -11.45 -4.69 35.96
C CYS A 512 -12.32 -5.89 35.56
N SER A 513 -12.14 -7.01 36.26
CA SER A 513 -13.03 -8.17 36.22
C SER A 513 -14.49 -7.76 36.50
N PRO A 514 -15.51 -8.40 35.89
CA PRO A 514 -16.89 -8.06 36.17
C PRO A 514 -17.23 -8.44 37.62
N ARG A 515 -17.81 -7.49 38.36
CA ARG A 515 -18.59 -7.81 39.56
C ARG A 515 -19.84 -8.58 39.11
N GLU A 516 -19.76 -9.91 39.12
CA GLU A 516 -20.94 -10.75 38.99
C GLU A 516 -21.74 -10.74 40.29
N GLY A 517 -22.89 -10.08 40.24
CA GLY A 517 -24.00 -10.38 41.12
C GLY A 517 -24.88 -11.45 40.48
N VAL A 518 -24.53 -12.73 40.67
CA VAL A 518 -25.48 -13.84 40.51
C VAL A 518 -25.24 -14.85 41.63
N SER A 519 -26.20 -14.91 42.54
CA SER A 519 -26.35 -15.96 43.54
C SER A 519 -26.69 -17.29 42.86
N GLY A 520 -25.88 -18.33 43.08
CA GLY A 520 -26.20 -19.69 42.67
C GLY A 520 -25.07 -20.65 43.04
N GLY A 521 -25.24 -21.37 44.14
CA GLY A 521 -24.25 -22.32 44.65
C GLY A 521 -24.08 -23.56 43.78
N GLY A 522 -22.88 -24.14 43.82
CA GLY A 522 -22.56 -25.42 43.21
C GLY A 522 -21.07 -25.70 43.29
N ALA A 523 -20.67 -26.46 44.30
CA ALA A 523 -19.31 -26.91 44.55
C ALA A 523 -18.75 -27.77 43.41
N PHE A 524 -17.46 -27.63 43.09
CA PHE A 524 -16.53 -28.74 42.84
C PHE A 524 -15.10 -28.22 43.04
N GLY A 525 -14.34 -28.91 43.89
CA GLY A 525 -13.01 -28.53 44.34
C GLY A 525 -11.86 -29.28 43.68
N GLU A 526 -10.67 -28.91 44.16
CA GLU A 526 -9.37 -29.64 44.18
C GLU A 526 -8.74 -29.96 42.82
N ALA A 527 -7.58 -29.41 42.46
CA ALA A 527 -6.21 -29.55 43.01
C ALA A 527 -5.37 -30.12 41.84
N VAL A 528 -4.19 -29.59 41.52
CA VAL A 528 -2.85 -30.04 41.95
C VAL A 528 -1.88 -29.05 41.26
N SER A 529 -1.23 -28.10 41.95
CA SER A 529 0.02 -28.17 42.74
C SER A 529 1.20 -28.74 41.94
N GLU A 530 2.18 -27.91 41.58
CA GLU A 530 3.51 -27.84 42.23
C GLU A 530 4.60 -28.37 41.25
N ALA A 531 5.85 -27.90 41.22
CA ALA A 531 6.57 -26.93 42.03
C ALA A 531 7.98 -26.66 41.42
N ARG A 532 8.45 -25.41 41.64
CA ARG A 532 9.79 -24.99 42.18
C ARG A 532 11.04 -25.40 41.41
N GLY A 533 12.14 -24.65 41.41
CA GLY A 533 12.75 -23.61 42.25
C GLY A 533 14.25 -23.60 41.81
N GLU A 534 15.14 -22.68 42.11
CA GLU A 534 15.35 -21.83 43.27
C GLU A 534 16.32 -20.70 42.89
N ASP A 535 16.24 -19.60 43.64
CA ASP A 535 17.24 -18.53 43.80
C ASP A 535 17.62 -18.57 45.29
N PRO A 536 18.83 -18.15 45.72
CA PRO A 536 18.84 -16.98 46.62
C PRO A 536 20.15 -16.15 46.64
N GLY A 537 20.02 -14.87 47.01
CA GLY A 537 21.15 -14.08 47.54
C GLY A 537 20.84 -12.60 47.78
N SER A 538 20.57 -12.24 49.05
CA SER A 538 20.18 -10.91 49.53
C SER A 538 21.37 -10.01 49.95
N THR A 539 21.02 -8.75 50.32
CA THR A 539 21.73 -7.67 51.08
C THR A 539 21.84 -6.39 50.22
N GLY A 540 21.53 -5.16 50.64
CA GLY A 540 21.11 -4.52 51.90
C GLY A 540 21.50 -3.02 51.83
N ALA A 541 20.70 -2.13 52.44
CA ALA A 541 20.99 -0.71 52.77
C ALA A 541 21.11 0.31 51.60
N SER A 542 20.82 1.61 51.70
CA SER A 542 20.20 2.50 52.71
C SER A 542 19.94 3.84 52.00
N ALA A 543 18.89 4.56 52.43
CA ALA A 543 18.62 5.93 52.04
C ALA A 543 19.70 6.90 52.60
N VAL A 544 20.13 7.88 51.81
CA VAL A 544 20.79 9.10 52.28
C VAL A 544 20.27 10.28 51.44
N ALA A 545 19.71 11.27 52.13
CA ALA A 545 19.37 12.59 51.62
C ALA A 545 20.48 13.59 51.97
N ALA A 546 20.89 14.40 51.00
CA ALA A 546 21.49 15.75 51.13
C ALA A 546 21.59 16.32 49.69
N GLY A 547 20.91 17.41 49.34
CA GLY A 547 21.43 18.78 49.47
C GLY A 547 22.54 19.01 48.42
N GLY A 548 22.43 19.83 47.39
CA GLY A 548 21.66 21.04 47.18
C GLY A 548 22.62 22.07 46.59
N GLU A 549 22.67 22.20 45.26
CA GLU A 549 23.19 23.37 44.55
C GLU A 549 22.36 23.57 43.27
N GLY A 550 21.51 24.60 43.24
CA GLY A 550 20.95 25.14 42.01
C GLY A 550 21.91 26.18 41.41
N PRO A 551 21.44 27.12 40.58
CA PRO A 551 20.63 26.96 39.38
C PRO A 551 21.23 27.83 38.25
N VAL A 552 21.82 27.23 37.21
CA VAL A 552 22.32 27.99 36.04
C VAL A 552 21.51 27.71 34.76
N ALA A 553 20.77 26.60 34.70
CA ALA A 553 19.96 26.24 33.53
C ALA A 553 18.53 26.83 33.52
N ALA A 554 18.01 27.27 34.67
CA ALA A 554 16.68 27.87 34.77
C ALA A 554 16.61 29.33 34.25
N ALA A 555 17.76 30.02 34.14
CA ALA A 555 17.84 31.39 33.68
C ALA A 555 17.75 31.55 32.14
N ALA A 556 18.03 30.50 31.37
CA ALA A 556 17.96 30.54 29.90
C ALA A 556 16.52 30.41 29.36
N ALA A 557 15.62 29.75 30.09
CA ALA A 557 14.22 29.55 29.66
C ALA A 557 13.34 30.81 29.85
N ALA A 558 13.75 31.75 30.73
CA ALA A 558 13.02 32.99 30.96
C ALA A 558 13.32 34.09 29.92
N ALA A 559 14.41 33.96 29.14
CA ALA A 559 14.83 34.97 28.16
C ALA A 559 14.06 34.90 26.82
N LEU A 560 13.25 33.85 26.59
CA LEU A 560 12.54 33.63 25.32
C LEU A 560 11.04 33.94 25.36
N GLY A 561 10.48 34.41 26.49
CA GLY A 561 9.09 34.90 26.55
C GLY A 561 8.01 33.90 26.10
N LEU A 562 8.32 32.60 26.08
CA LEU A 562 7.36 31.56 25.69
C LEU A 562 6.43 31.25 26.86
N PRO A 563 5.11 31.45 26.74
CA PRO A 563 4.19 31.11 27.82
C PRO A 563 4.21 29.60 28.05
N LEU A 564 4.45 29.21 29.31
CA LEU A 564 4.12 27.89 29.84
C LEU A 564 2.59 27.75 29.83
N ALA A 565 2.01 27.43 28.68
CA ALA A 565 0.59 27.16 28.56
C ALA A 565 0.27 25.82 29.22
N SER A 566 -0.52 25.87 30.29
CA SER A 566 -1.23 24.72 30.86
C SER A 566 -2.07 24.07 29.76
N SER A 567 -1.70 22.86 29.37
CA SER A 567 -2.43 22.03 28.42
C SER A 567 -3.74 21.55 29.05
N SER A 568 -4.81 22.33 28.93
CA SER A 568 -6.16 21.89 29.28
C SER A 568 -7.21 22.61 28.43
N SER A 569 -7.23 22.32 27.13
CA SER A 569 -8.49 22.30 26.39
C SER A 569 -8.92 20.84 26.31
N CYS A 570 -9.88 20.44 27.15
CA CYS A 570 -10.50 19.12 27.09
C CYS A 570 -11.13 18.94 25.71
N ARG A 571 -10.46 18.19 24.84
CA ARG A 571 -11.09 17.59 23.65
C ARG A 571 -12.06 16.49 24.15
N PRO A 572 -13.22 16.29 23.51
CA PRO A 572 -14.14 15.20 23.87
C PRO A 572 -13.40 13.85 23.94
N SER A 573 -13.77 12.99 24.88
CA SER A 573 -13.23 11.63 24.95
C SER A 573 -13.52 10.90 23.64
N LEU A 574 -12.48 10.58 22.87
CA LEU A 574 -12.64 10.03 21.52
C LEU A 574 -13.07 8.55 21.49
N GLY A 575 -13.17 7.85 22.62
CA GLY A 575 -13.79 6.51 22.75
C GLY A 575 -13.04 5.33 22.09
N GLY A 576 -12.48 5.52 20.90
CA GLY A 576 -11.78 4.51 20.12
C GLY A 576 -10.26 4.47 20.32
N GLN A 577 -9.57 3.85 19.36
CA GLN A 577 -8.14 3.53 19.49
C GLN A 577 -7.24 4.68 19.02
N PHE A 578 -7.11 5.73 19.84
CA PHE A 578 -6.37 6.94 19.47
C PHE A 578 -5.05 7.07 20.24
N TYR A 579 -3.99 7.48 19.55
CA TYR A 579 -2.70 7.86 20.17
C TYR A 579 -2.24 9.20 19.57
N PRO A 580 -1.89 10.22 20.38
CA PRO A 580 -1.57 11.54 19.86
C PRO A 580 -0.21 11.56 19.13
N PRO A 581 0.00 12.53 18.22
CA PRO A 581 1.32 12.72 17.62
C PRO A 581 2.32 13.00 18.74
N THR A 582 3.38 12.20 18.79
CA THR A 582 4.32 12.19 19.90
C THR A 582 5.72 12.53 19.39
N ILE A 583 6.38 13.49 20.03
CA ILE A 583 7.75 13.89 19.70
C ILE A 583 8.64 13.65 20.91
N LEU A 584 9.67 12.83 20.71
CA LEU A 584 10.69 12.50 21.71
C LEU A 584 12.03 13.10 21.33
N VAL A 585 12.69 13.74 22.30
CA VAL A 585 14.08 14.20 22.21
C VAL A 585 14.91 13.58 23.32
N ASN A 586 16.23 13.79 23.28
CA ASN A 586 17.19 13.14 24.19
C ASN A 586 17.13 11.61 24.11
N VAL A 587 16.75 11.09 22.93
CA VAL A 587 16.72 9.64 22.68
C VAL A 587 18.16 9.18 22.43
N ARG A 588 18.61 8.17 23.18
CA ARG A 588 19.99 7.66 23.15
C ARG A 588 20.07 6.32 22.43
N PRO A 589 21.20 5.96 21.78
CA PRO A 589 21.34 4.74 21.00
C PRO A 589 20.93 3.45 21.72
N ALA A 590 21.13 3.33 23.03
CA ALA A 590 20.76 2.13 23.78
C ALA A 590 19.23 1.94 24.00
N MET A 591 18.41 2.96 23.72
CA MET A 591 16.98 2.91 24.00
C MET A 591 16.25 2.03 22.97
N ARG A 592 15.38 1.14 23.47
CA ARG A 592 14.60 0.21 22.64
C ARG A 592 13.76 0.92 21.57
N ILE A 593 13.27 2.11 21.85
CA ILE A 593 12.45 2.89 20.91
C ILE A 593 13.19 3.30 19.63
N LEU A 594 14.53 3.23 19.58
CA LEU A 594 15.31 3.39 18.35
C LEU A 594 15.51 2.08 17.58
N HIS A 595 15.32 0.91 18.19
CA HIS A 595 15.62 -0.39 17.58
C HIS A 595 14.39 -1.22 17.25
N GLU A 596 13.30 -1.02 17.99
CA GLU A 596 12.03 -1.68 17.75
C GLU A 596 11.13 -0.83 16.84
N GLU A 597 10.53 -1.47 15.84
CA GLU A 597 9.50 -0.86 15.00
C GLU A 597 8.29 -0.46 15.86
N VAL A 598 7.97 0.83 15.86
CA VAL A 598 6.88 1.39 16.66
C VAL A 598 5.55 1.21 15.92
N PHE A 599 5.56 1.52 14.62
CA PHE A 599 4.40 1.47 13.74
C PHE A 599 3.23 2.31 14.30
N GLY A 600 3.55 3.55 14.69
CA GLY A 600 2.67 4.48 15.38
C GLY A 600 3.23 5.91 15.30
N PRO A 601 2.48 6.93 15.76
CA PRO A 601 2.78 8.32 15.47
C PRO A 601 3.82 8.88 16.45
N ILE A 602 5.04 8.35 16.41
CA ILE A 602 6.14 8.72 17.32
C ILE A 602 7.39 9.12 16.53
N MET A 603 7.75 10.40 16.64
CA MET A 603 8.97 10.98 16.07
C MET A 603 10.09 10.96 17.11
N CYS A 604 11.13 10.14 16.91
CA CYS A 604 12.33 10.16 17.74
C CYS A 604 13.40 11.03 17.08
N ILE A 605 13.75 12.17 17.70
CA ILE A 605 14.75 13.10 17.18
C ILE A 605 16.06 12.93 17.95
N VAL A 606 17.13 12.66 17.21
CA VAL A 606 18.50 12.46 17.68
C VAL A 606 19.39 13.54 17.08
N LYS A 607 20.14 14.23 17.94
CA LYS A 607 21.15 15.22 17.55
C LYS A 607 22.41 14.48 17.10
N VAL A 608 22.99 14.89 15.97
CA VAL A 608 24.24 14.36 15.43
C VAL A 608 25.18 15.52 15.05
N GLU A 609 26.49 15.32 15.19
CA GLU A 609 27.51 16.34 14.96
C GLU A 609 28.10 16.27 13.54
N SER A 610 27.95 15.15 12.83
CA SER A 610 28.56 14.94 11.50
C SER A 610 27.81 13.94 10.63
N ASP A 611 28.10 13.96 9.33
CA ASP A 611 27.59 12.99 8.35
C ASP A 611 27.96 11.55 8.74
N ASP A 612 29.20 11.32 9.19
CA ASP A 612 29.70 10.00 9.60
C ASP A 612 28.94 9.47 10.81
N GLU A 613 28.62 10.33 11.78
CA GLU A 613 27.80 9.97 12.93
C GLU A 613 26.36 9.65 12.52
N ALA A 614 25.77 10.45 11.63
CA ALA A 614 24.43 10.20 11.11
C ALA A 614 24.35 8.86 10.36
N ILE A 615 25.35 8.55 9.52
CA ILE A 615 25.46 7.28 8.79
C ILE A 615 25.63 6.11 9.76
N ALA A 616 26.51 6.24 10.76
CA ALA A 616 26.74 5.21 11.75
C ALA A 616 25.46 4.91 12.54
N ALA A 617 24.77 5.95 13.02
CA ALA A 617 23.52 5.82 13.76
C ALA A 617 22.36 5.28 12.91
N ALA A 618 22.26 5.70 11.64
CA ALA A 618 21.26 5.15 10.71
C ALA A 618 21.47 3.65 10.48
N ASN A 619 22.73 3.22 10.36
CA ASN A 619 23.12 1.82 10.15
C ASN A 619 23.05 0.94 11.41
N ASP A 620 23.15 1.54 12.60
CA ASP A 620 22.99 0.87 13.90
C ASP A 620 21.52 0.59 14.21
N CYS A 621 20.96 -0.36 13.47
CA CYS A 621 19.58 -0.81 13.60
C CYS A 621 19.48 -2.22 13.02
N PRO A 622 18.62 -3.13 13.50
CA PRO A 622 18.42 -4.43 12.85
C PRO A 622 17.75 -4.32 11.45
N PHE A 623 16.96 -3.27 11.24
CA PHE A 623 16.18 -3.05 10.01
C PHE A 623 16.98 -2.34 8.91
N GLY A 624 16.44 -2.32 7.70
CA GLY A 624 17.04 -1.69 6.53
C GLY A 624 16.08 -1.62 5.35
N LEU A 625 14.88 -1.06 5.54
CA LEU A 625 13.91 -0.90 4.45
C LEU A 625 14.20 0.35 3.63
N GLY A 626 14.01 1.53 4.21
CA GLY A 626 14.17 2.82 3.55
C GLY A 626 15.01 3.84 4.33
N CYS A 627 15.40 4.92 3.64
CA CYS A 627 16.03 6.09 4.23
C CYS A 627 15.72 7.35 3.42
N SER A 628 15.54 8.48 4.10
CA SER A 628 15.48 9.81 3.48
C SER A 628 16.67 10.66 3.94
N VAL A 629 17.32 11.35 3.00
CA VAL A 629 18.47 12.21 3.28
C VAL A 629 18.21 13.61 2.71
N PHE A 630 18.30 14.63 3.55
CA PHE A 630 18.09 16.03 3.18
C PHE A 630 19.37 16.84 3.29
N SER A 631 19.78 17.49 2.19
CA SER A 631 20.93 18.38 2.12
C SER A 631 20.81 19.34 0.94
N GLY A 632 21.34 20.56 1.11
CA GLY A 632 21.50 21.54 0.04
C GLY A 632 22.54 21.13 -1.02
N ASP A 633 23.46 20.21 -0.70
CA ASP A 633 24.45 19.66 -1.61
C ASP A 633 24.07 18.24 -2.09
N ARG A 634 23.82 18.11 -3.40
CA ARG A 634 23.52 16.83 -4.06
C ARG A 634 24.64 15.79 -3.87
N ARG A 635 25.92 16.18 -3.92
CA ARG A 635 27.04 15.23 -3.79
C ARG A 635 27.08 14.66 -2.38
N ARG A 636 26.89 15.51 -1.38
CA ARG A 636 26.79 15.13 0.02
C ARG A 636 25.61 14.21 0.27
N ALA A 637 24.40 14.59 -0.17
CA ALA A 637 23.20 13.74 -0.04
C ALA A 637 23.41 12.36 -0.69
N THR A 638 24.03 12.32 -1.87
CA THR A 638 24.33 11.07 -2.60
C THR A 638 25.35 10.23 -1.84
N ALA A 639 26.39 10.83 -1.26
CA ALA A 639 27.41 10.14 -0.49
C ALA A 639 26.83 9.51 0.78
N ILE A 640 26.05 10.28 1.55
CA ILE A 640 25.34 9.79 2.74
C ILE A 640 24.39 8.66 2.35
N GLY A 641 23.51 8.90 1.37
CA GLY A 641 22.53 7.92 0.92
C GLY A 641 23.17 6.60 0.46
N SER A 642 24.31 6.66 -0.24
CA SER A 642 25.04 5.47 -0.69
C SER A 642 25.70 4.69 0.45
N ALA A 643 25.98 5.34 1.59
CA ALA A 643 26.60 4.72 2.75
C ALA A 643 25.60 4.10 3.74
N VAL A 644 24.32 4.49 3.67
CA VAL A 644 23.24 3.88 4.46
C VAL A 644 22.87 2.51 3.89
N LYS A 645 22.82 1.49 4.76
CA LYS A 645 22.55 0.09 4.45
C LYS A 645 21.05 -0.18 4.52
N CYS A 646 20.32 0.24 3.49
CA CYS A 646 18.90 -0.02 3.32
C CYS A 646 18.58 -0.46 1.89
N GLY A 647 17.34 -0.90 1.66
CA GLY A 647 16.88 -1.29 0.33
C GLY A 647 16.58 -0.11 -0.59
N MET A 648 16.18 1.03 -0.02
CA MET A 648 15.70 2.20 -0.76
C MET A 648 16.19 3.50 -0.12
N VAL A 649 16.54 4.49 -0.94
CA VAL A 649 16.97 5.82 -0.48
C VAL A 649 16.26 6.90 -1.30
N ALA A 650 15.67 7.87 -0.61
CA ALA A 650 15.14 9.09 -1.20
C ALA A 650 16.05 10.29 -0.82
N LEU A 651 16.47 11.08 -1.81
CA LEU A 651 17.28 12.28 -1.60
C LEU A 651 16.38 13.52 -1.72
N ASN A 652 16.38 14.38 -0.69
CA ASN A 652 15.52 15.54 -0.54
C ASN A 652 14.02 15.24 -0.71
N ASP A 653 13.62 14.03 -0.33
CA ASP A 653 12.25 13.55 -0.52
C ASP A 653 11.93 12.37 0.44
N PHE A 654 10.67 11.97 0.50
CA PHE A 654 10.17 10.87 1.31
C PHE A 654 9.18 10.02 0.51
N GLY A 655 9.34 8.69 0.59
CA GLY A 655 8.42 7.72 -0.01
C GLY A 655 8.34 7.70 -1.54
N SER A 656 9.02 8.61 -2.24
CA SER A 656 9.01 8.67 -3.70
C SER A 656 9.64 7.45 -4.37
N THR A 657 10.52 6.73 -3.68
CA THR A 657 11.03 5.41 -4.14
C THR A 657 9.89 4.41 -4.37
N TYR A 658 8.81 4.48 -3.58
CA TYR A 658 7.63 3.66 -3.78
C TYR A 658 6.74 4.16 -4.92
N MET A 659 6.70 5.48 -5.13
CA MET A 659 5.93 6.08 -6.22
C MET A 659 6.58 5.80 -7.60
N CYS A 660 7.90 5.70 -7.64
CA CYS A 660 8.64 5.28 -8.83
C CYS A 660 8.52 3.76 -9.04
N GLN A 661 7.39 3.31 -9.59
CA GLN A 661 7.04 1.88 -9.73
C GLN A 661 7.95 1.06 -10.66
N SER A 662 8.88 1.69 -11.36
CA SER A 662 9.97 1.03 -12.10
C SER A 662 11.14 0.61 -11.21
N LEU A 663 11.28 1.21 -10.02
CA LEU A 663 12.30 0.85 -9.03
C LEU A 663 11.88 -0.39 -8.23
N PRO A 664 12.86 -1.21 -7.79
CA PRO A 664 12.58 -2.28 -6.85
C PRO A 664 12.14 -1.72 -5.50
N PHE A 665 11.15 -2.34 -4.90
CA PHE A 665 10.78 -2.13 -3.50
C PHE A 665 11.11 -3.37 -2.71
N GLY A 666 11.83 -3.18 -1.60
CA GLY A 666 12.04 -4.18 -0.57
C GLY A 666 13.28 -3.94 0.27
N GLY A 667 13.28 -4.49 1.48
CA GLY A 667 14.34 -4.23 2.47
C GLY A 667 15.59 -5.11 2.34
N VAL A 668 16.51 -4.88 3.27
CA VAL A 668 17.64 -5.77 3.60
C VAL A 668 17.66 -6.01 5.12
N LYS A 669 18.53 -6.92 5.58
CA LYS A 669 18.65 -7.28 7.02
C LYS A 669 17.33 -7.85 7.54
N GLU A 670 16.84 -7.40 8.70
CA GLU A 670 15.58 -7.92 9.26
C GLU A 670 14.33 -7.41 8.52
N SER A 671 14.45 -6.38 7.68
CA SER A 671 13.35 -5.88 6.84
C SER A 671 12.96 -6.85 5.71
N GLY A 672 13.69 -7.95 5.53
CA GLY A 672 13.35 -9.03 4.60
C GLY A 672 14.26 -9.11 3.38
N PHE A 673 13.78 -9.80 2.34
CA PHE A 673 14.52 -10.06 1.11
C PHE A 673 13.56 -10.38 -0.06
N GLY A 674 14.10 -10.32 -1.28
CA GLY A 674 13.29 -10.32 -2.50
C GLY A 674 12.75 -8.92 -2.79
N ARG A 675 12.06 -8.74 -3.92
CA ARG A 675 11.45 -7.47 -4.30
C ARG A 675 10.07 -7.77 -4.89
N PHE A 676 9.07 -6.96 -4.59
CA PHE A 676 7.72 -7.12 -5.17
C PHE A 676 7.28 -5.98 -6.10
N ALA A 677 8.00 -4.86 -6.12
CA ALA A 677 7.82 -3.77 -7.10
C ALA A 677 8.94 -3.76 -8.15
N GLY A 678 8.82 -2.87 -9.14
CA GLY A 678 9.79 -2.76 -10.22
C GLY A 678 9.82 -3.95 -11.18
N VAL A 679 10.86 -3.95 -12.00
CA VAL A 679 11.17 -5.04 -12.94
C VAL A 679 11.40 -6.35 -12.19
N GLU A 680 12.09 -6.25 -11.06
CA GLU A 680 12.45 -7.35 -10.16
C GLU A 680 11.20 -8.02 -9.59
N GLY A 681 10.23 -7.24 -9.12
CA GLY A 681 8.96 -7.78 -8.62
C GLY A 681 8.11 -8.42 -9.71
N LEU A 682 8.06 -7.81 -10.89
CA LEU A 682 7.33 -8.38 -12.02
C LEU A 682 7.95 -9.71 -12.49
N ARG A 683 9.27 -9.76 -12.64
CA ARG A 683 10.01 -10.99 -12.98
C ARG A 683 10.04 -12.00 -11.85
N GLY A 684 9.93 -11.55 -10.59
CA GLY A 684 9.80 -12.41 -9.41
C GLY A 684 8.52 -13.27 -9.42
N CYS A 685 7.50 -12.86 -10.17
CA CYS A 685 6.32 -13.68 -10.46
C CYS A 685 6.54 -14.72 -11.57
N CYS A 686 7.74 -14.80 -12.14
CA CYS A 686 8.08 -15.68 -13.26
C CYS A 686 9.15 -16.71 -12.90
N ASN A 687 9.20 -17.78 -13.68
CA ASN A 687 10.33 -18.68 -13.78
C ASN A 687 11.23 -18.20 -14.94
N GLU A 688 12.49 -17.93 -14.63
CA GLU A 688 13.50 -17.61 -15.64
C GLU A 688 13.98 -18.90 -16.32
N LYS A 689 13.74 -19.01 -17.63
CA LYS A 689 14.15 -20.17 -18.43
C LYS A 689 15.29 -19.78 -19.36
N ALA A 690 16.45 -20.40 -19.16
CA ALA A 690 17.56 -20.27 -20.09
C ALA A 690 17.30 -21.12 -21.34
N VAL A 691 17.31 -20.49 -22.52
CA VAL A 691 17.18 -21.17 -23.80
C VAL A 691 18.39 -20.90 -24.68
N VAL A 692 18.98 -21.97 -25.18
CA VAL A 692 20.07 -21.94 -26.16
C VAL A 692 19.65 -22.74 -27.39
N GLU A 693 19.86 -22.14 -28.55
CA GLU A 693 19.59 -22.77 -29.84
C GLU A 693 20.74 -22.55 -30.81
N ASP A 694 20.81 -23.41 -31.84
CA ASP A 694 21.72 -23.19 -32.96
C ASP A 694 21.31 -21.93 -33.73
N ARG A 695 22.25 -21.01 -33.92
CA ARG A 695 22.02 -19.75 -34.66
C ARG A 695 21.52 -20.00 -36.08
N PHE A 696 21.98 -21.10 -36.68
CA PHE A 696 21.56 -21.55 -38.00
C PHE A 696 20.82 -22.89 -37.87
N PHE A 697 19.70 -22.88 -37.15
CA PHE A 697 18.92 -24.05 -36.72
C PHE A 697 18.73 -25.14 -37.79
N SER A 698 18.47 -24.74 -39.05
CA SER A 698 18.23 -25.67 -40.16
C SER A 698 19.49 -26.14 -40.88
N LEU A 699 20.63 -25.46 -40.70
CA LEU A 699 21.87 -25.69 -41.46
C LEU A 699 22.96 -26.35 -40.62
N ILE A 700 23.07 -25.96 -39.35
CA ILE A 700 24.11 -26.44 -38.42
C ILE A 700 23.41 -27.10 -37.26
N LYS A 701 23.49 -28.43 -37.21
CA LYS A 701 23.13 -29.21 -36.02
C LYS A 701 24.41 -29.55 -35.29
N THR A 702 24.61 -28.94 -34.13
CA THR A 702 25.86 -29.12 -33.38
C THR A 702 25.89 -30.53 -32.79
N ASN A 703 26.74 -31.40 -33.36
CA ASN A 703 27.00 -32.74 -32.84
C ASN A 703 28.25 -32.74 -31.96
N ILE A 704 28.28 -33.62 -30.95
CA ILE A 704 29.51 -33.87 -30.20
C ILE A 704 30.56 -34.42 -31.19
N PRO A 705 31.75 -33.81 -31.31
CA PRO A 705 32.80 -34.29 -32.20
C PRO A 705 33.16 -35.76 -31.93
N PRO A 706 33.47 -36.58 -32.95
CA PRO A 706 33.70 -38.01 -32.78
C PRO A 706 34.70 -38.39 -31.67
N PRO A 707 35.84 -37.69 -31.45
CA PRO A 707 36.75 -37.99 -30.34
C PRO A 707 36.11 -37.93 -28.96
N LEU A 708 35.12 -37.06 -28.77
CA LEU A 708 34.47 -36.77 -27.50
C LEU A 708 33.15 -37.55 -27.31
N GLN A 709 32.70 -38.31 -28.31
CA GLN A 709 31.54 -39.17 -28.16
C GLN A 709 31.89 -40.36 -27.27
N TYR A 710 30.94 -40.85 -26.47
CA TYR A 710 31.13 -42.08 -25.70
C TYR A 710 30.90 -43.33 -26.58
N PRO A 711 31.73 -44.38 -26.44
CA PRO A 711 32.97 -44.42 -25.66
C PRO A 711 34.07 -43.53 -26.25
N LEU A 712 34.83 -42.86 -25.38
CA LEU A 712 35.83 -41.86 -25.78
C LEU A 712 36.91 -42.47 -26.71
N ALA A 713 37.29 -41.72 -27.74
CA ALA A 713 38.39 -42.13 -28.61
C ALA A 713 39.75 -42.03 -27.88
N PRO A 714 40.77 -42.80 -28.28
CA PRO A 714 42.11 -42.71 -27.68
C PRO A 714 42.72 -41.30 -27.72
N ASN A 715 42.29 -40.46 -28.66
CA ASN A 715 42.75 -39.09 -28.82
C ASN A 715 41.81 -38.02 -28.24
N ALA A 716 40.82 -38.39 -27.42
CA ALA A 716 39.87 -37.46 -26.81
C ALA A 716 40.56 -36.35 -25.99
N VAL A 717 41.59 -36.70 -25.20
CA VAL A 717 42.33 -35.75 -24.36
C VAL A 717 43.15 -34.76 -25.20
N PRO A 718 44.00 -35.20 -26.16
CA PRO A 718 44.66 -34.28 -27.09
C PRO A 718 43.70 -33.37 -27.85
N PHE A 719 42.55 -33.91 -28.31
CA PHE A 719 41.52 -33.13 -29.00
C PHE A 719 40.94 -32.04 -28.09
N GLN A 720 40.62 -32.37 -26.85
CA GLN A 720 40.10 -31.42 -25.86
C GLN A 720 41.15 -30.34 -25.50
N GLN A 721 42.41 -30.71 -25.32
CA GLN A 721 43.50 -29.75 -25.07
C GLN A 721 43.69 -28.79 -26.25
N ALA A 722 43.57 -29.28 -27.48
CA ALA A 722 43.63 -28.46 -28.69
C ALA A 722 42.46 -27.46 -28.76
N LEU A 723 41.23 -27.87 -28.39
CA LEU A 723 40.08 -26.96 -28.27
C LEU A 723 40.33 -25.83 -27.26
N VAL A 724 40.83 -26.17 -26.07
CA VAL A 724 41.13 -25.17 -25.03
C VAL A 724 42.19 -24.20 -25.54
N ARG A 725 43.27 -24.71 -26.12
CA ARG A 725 44.35 -23.89 -26.67
C ARG A 725 43.85 -22.96 -27.77
N MET A 726 42.98 -23.45 -28.67
CA MET A 726 42.40 -22.65 -29.75
C MET A 726 41.61 -21.45 -29.23
N PHE A 727 40.80 -21.62 -28.19
CA PHE A 727 39.92 -20.56 -27.69
C PHE A 727 40.57 -19.66 -26.63
N PHE A 728 41.47 -20.20 -25.81
CA PHE A 728 41.90 -19.54 -24.57
C PHE A 728 43.40 -19.29 -24.45
N ALA A 729 44.23 -19.72 -25.41
CA ALA A 729 45.65 -19.40 -25.34
C ALA A 729 45.89 -17.88 -25.42
N HIS A 730 46.87 -17.38 -24.67
CA HIS A 730 47.15 -15.95 -24.53
C HIS A 730 47.74 -15.28 -25.78
N THR A 731 48.19 -16.05 -26.77
CA THR A 731 48.78 -15.52 -28.01
C THR A 731 48.04 -16.05 -29.23
N LEU A 732 47.97 -15.23 -30.28
CA LEU A 732 47.33 -15.63 -31.55
C LEU A 732 48.04 -16.85 -32.16
N LEU A 733 49.37 -16.91 -32.10
CA LEU A 733 50.14 -18.07 -32.57
C LEU A 733 49.78 -19.34 -31.81
N ALA A 734 49.61 -19.28 -30.49
CA ALA A 734 49.19 -20.43 -29.72
C ALA A 734 47.74 -20.84 -30.02
N GLN A 735 46.83 -19.89 -30.25
CA GLN A 735 45.45 -20.16 -30.69
C GLN A 735 45.41 -20.84 -32.07
N LEU A 736 46.19 -20.34 -33.03
CA LEU A 736 46.33 -20.94 -34.37
C LEU A 736 46.95 -22.35 -34.30
N SER A 737 47.95 -22.55 -33.45
CA SER A 737 48.50 -23.88 -33.15
C SER A 737 47.45 -24.80 -32.56
N GLY A 738 46.60 -24.32 -31.65
CA GLY A 738 45.46 -25.06 -31.12
C GLY A 738 44.48 -25.49 -32.21
N LEU A 739 44.11 -24.59 -33.13
CA LEU A 739 43.26 -24.92 -34.28
C LEU A 739 43.91 -25.96 -35.20
N PHE A 740 45.22 -25.84 -35.45
CA PHE A 740 45.96 -26.80 -36.26
C PHE A 740 45.95 -28.20 -35.62
N HIS A 741 46.27 -28.30 -34.33
CA HIS A 741 46.21 -29.58 -33.61
C HIS A 741 44.79 -30.15 -33.56
N LEU A 742 43.77 -29.30 -33.43
CA LEU A 742 42.38 -29.72 -33.45
C LEU A 742 42.01 -30.43 -34.76
N LEU A 743 42.41 -29.83 -35.89
CA LEU A 743 42.18 -30.39 -37.21
C LEU A 743 42.94 -31.71 -37.40
N LEU A 744 44.18 -31.80 -36.92
CA LEU A 744 44.95 -33.05 -36.93
C LEU A 744 44.26 -34.17 -36.15
N GLU A 745 43.75 -33.87 -34.95
CA GLU A 745 43.06 -34.87 -34.13
C GLU A 745 41.71 -35.31 -34.70
N LEU A 746 41.01 -34.41 -35.39
CA LEU A 746 39.82 -34.76 -36.19
C LEU A 746 40.18 -35.75 -37.32
N LEU A 747 41.31 -35.57 -38.00
CA LEU A 747 41.76 -36.48 -39.06
C LEU A 747 42.25 -37.83 -38.53
N ARG A 748 42.81 -37.87 -37.32
CA ARG A 748 43.28 -39.09 -36.63
C ARG A 748 42.15 -39.91 -36.01
N SER A 749 40.93 -39.36 -35.98
CA SER A 749 39.78 -40.03 -35.39
C SER A 749 39.46 -41.30 -36.19
N PRO A 750 39.48 -42.50 -35.57
CA PRO A 750 39.12 -43.73 -36.28
C PRO A 750 37.68 -43.62 -36.80
N ARG A 751 37.46 -43.96 -38.08
CA ARG A 751 36.10 -44.13 -38.60
C ARG A 751 35.42 -45.22 -37.78
N ARG A 752 34.22 -44.95 -37.25
CA ARG A 752 33.41 -45.93 -36.49
C ARG A 752 33.44 -47.29 -37.21
N PRO A 753 33.64 -48.42 -36.51
CA PRO A 753 33.19 -49.70 -37.06
C PRO A 753 31.67 -49.61 -37.32
N PRO A 754 31.14 -50.25 -38.39
CA PRO A 754 29.72 -50.25 -38.65
C PRO A 754 28.97 -50.75 -37.42
N SER A 755 27.85 -50.10 -37.09
CA SER A 755 26.99 -50.43 -35.96
C SER A 755 26.79 -51.95 -35.87
N GLN A 756 27.16 -52.55 -34.73
CA GLN A 756 26.60 -53.85 -34.38
C GLN A 756 25.08 -53.66 -34.34
N THR A 757 24.39 -54.25 -35.30
CA THR A 757 22.96 -54.49 -35.26
C THR A 757 22.68 -55.12 -33.91
N PHE A 758 21.90 -54.46 -33.05
CA PHE A 758 21.33 -55.12 -31.88
C PHE A 758 20.53 -56.30 -32.42
N VAL A 759 21.09 -57.50 -32.31
CA VAL A 759 20.36 -58.74 -32.54
C VAL A 759 19.29 -58.78 -31.46
N ALA A 760 18.04 -58.60 -31.86
CA ALA A 760 16.90 -58.97 -31.03
C ALA A 760 17.04 -60.47 -30.72
N ALA A 761 17.48 -60.78 -29.50
CA ALA A 761 17.44 -62.14 -28.98
C ALA A 761 15.97 -62.50 -28.74
N GLY A 762 15.31 -63.00 -29.78
CA GLY A 762 14.12 -63.79 -29.66
C GLY A 762 14.49 -65.18 -29.16
N THR A 763 14.11 -65.50 -27.94
CA THR A 763 13.80 -66.89 -27.57
C THR A 763 12.45 -66.90 -26.89
N ALA A 764 11.51 -67.54 -27.57
CA ALA A 764 10.18 -67.85 -27.10
C ALA A 764 10.23 -68.68 -25.81
N GLY A 765 9.43 -68.28 -24.83
CA GLY A 765 9.12 -69.02 -23.62
C GLY A 765 7.70 -68.70 -23.18
N SER A 766 6.80 -69.62 -23.47
CA SER A 766 5.39 -69.71 -23.09
C SER A 766 5.05 -69.24 -21.67
N ALA A 767 4.07 -68.33 -21.50
CA ALA A 767 2.92 -68.45 -20.57
C ALA A 767 2.02 -67.19 -20.60
N ALA A 768 0.70 -67.42 -20.61
CA ALA A 768 -0.38 -66.43 -20.55
C ALA A 768 -0.55 -65.82 -19.12
N PRO A 769 -1.42 -64.81 -18.92
CA PRO A 769 -1.22 -63.76 -17.91
C PRO A 769 -1.74 -64.14 -16.52
N GLN A 770 -0.95 -63.84 -15.48
CA GLN A 770 -1.43 -63.77 -14.10
C GLN A 770 -1.48 -62.32 -13.62
N LYS A 771 -2.69 -61.89 -13.27
CA LYS A 771 -2.96 -60.69 -12.46
C LYS A 771 -2.31 -60.88 -11.10
N THR A 772 -1.37 -60.02 -10.72
CA THR A 772 -1.15 -59.66 -9.31
C THR A 772 -0.76 -58.20 -9.19
N ASN A 773 -1.46 -57.58 -8.26
CA ASN A 773 -1.41 -56.22 -7.79
C ASN A 773 -0.17 -56.07 -6.88
N GLU A 774 0.79 -55.19 -7.20
CA GLU A 774 1.76 -54.69 -6.22
C GLU A 774 2.50 -53.46 -6.78
N ARG A 775 2.44 -52.35 -6.03
CA ARG A 775 3.30 -51.16 -6.23
C ARG A 775 4.75 -51.54 -5.88
N PRO A 776 5.73 -50.80 -6.44
CA PRO A 776 6.72 -50.24 -5.53
C PRO A 776 7.03 -48.77 -5.79
N HIS A 777 7.21 -48.09 -4.67
CA HIS A 777 7.96 -46.85 -4.48
C HIS A 777 9.35 -46.93 -5.13
N ILE A 778 9.79 -45.86 -5.78
CA ILE A 778 11.20 -45.53 -6.07
C ILE A 778 11.28 -43.99 -6.06
N GLU A 779 11.65 -43.43 -4.90
CA GLU A 779 12.92 -42.73 -4.57
C GLU A 779 12.99 -41.29 -5.08
#